data_AF-A0A8C3SND7-F1
#
_entry.id   AF-A0A8C3SND7-F1
#
_cell.length_a   1.000
_cell.length_b   1.000
_cell.length_c   1.000
_cell.angle_alpha   90.00
_cell.angle_beta   90.00
_cell.angle_gamma   90.00
#
_symmetry.space_group_name_H-M   'P 1'
#
loop_
_entity.id
_entity.type
_entity.pdbx_description
1 polymer ?
#
loop_
_entity_poly.entity_id
_entity_poly.type
_entity_poly.pdbx_seq_one_letter_code
_entity_poly.pdbx_strand_id
1 'polypeptide(L)'
;MSLPSIYQHKFAEKLTILNDRGKGVLIRMYNIKKVGVADLRGRGGGEAEFICSHSNRNEFGAVRWPCFQLKLSDSIQPCLPPGTAIWGEGCGIGSPVTLGSRSPGAALSPCSHIAELLFFLEQLRTLVHRHSAVIQRYHIQYLARFDALLCAGLFQNLTVCPEEESIIMSSFVSTLSSLTLKQGVRWLPRTLGLGSFSPPSLPPTQAYTSVAKAPMQLRESPDVSRVMNLIMFHSKMLDSLEELVVETSDLSAFCFYVRPFEKLFALTMEEPAMLRFTIAFPLVCSHFAHCTHPMCPEEYPHLKSCSLGLCNNFLEEIAKQATNCIMDACAEQRKLSEQLLPKHCASTISKARNKKAHKQPPKKGEPERDKPGAESQRKDRIVVTNMDKLHQMLSELSLSVNHVPSFTVFEHVVTPAEYLSSHLETRLNRSFVWMASYSQATQEIARPSEVLAGLRSYIAFIQSLGQFTCVDASRIIRNVLLQQTQPLDSSGEQTLTTIYTNWYLEALLRQASTGAIVLSPAMQAFISVPREGEQSFSAEEFSDISEMRALAELLGPYGMKFLSDNLMWHVTSQVVELKKLVTENMDVLVQIRSNFYKPEQMVSLLPRLTSADNVLKRMTIIGEILSFRFMAQSGLCEVGADLSLRGPCKVTLSIFELATAAGIPCDIDPALVTALSNLKTDSSSPEEEYKSACLLLVFVAVSLPLLASDPFSMYSIEMDGYSNNIHCLAKAIIQVSAALFTVHSKNIETHLKEFLLLASVSLLQLGQETDKLRSKNRESISLLMHLIVEESSFLTVDMLETCFPYVLLRNAYREVHRAFLLSKLPAH
;
A
#
# COMPACT_ATOMS: atom_id res chain seq x y z
N MET A 1 27.06 -19.29 -23.79
CA MET A 1 28.51 -19.60 -23.81
C MET A 1 28.73 -20.90 -23.05
N SER A 2 29.18 -21.95 -23.74
CA SER A 2 29.41 -23.27 -23.15
C SER A 2 30.73 -23.28 -22.38
N LEU A 3 30.67 -23.49 -21.06
CA LEU A 3 31.86 -23.67 -20.22
C LEU A 3 32.61 -24.96 -20.62
N PRO A 4 33.96 -24.98 -20.61
CA PRO A 4 34.76 -26.15 -21.02
C PRO A 4 34.55 -27.35 -20.10
N SER A 5 34.61 -28.58 -20.66
CA SER A 5 34.44 -29.89 -20.00
C SER A 5 35.24 -30.07 -18.69
N ILE A 6 36.38 -29.39 -18.54
CA ILE A 6 37.22 -29.43 -17.33
C ILE A 6 36.50 -28.82 -16.11
N TYR A 7 35.63 -27.83 -16.30
CA TYR A 7 34.83 -27.25 -15.21
C TYR A 7 33.67 -28.16 -14.79
N GLN A 8 33.13 -28.97 -15.70
CA GLN A 8 32.06 -29.93 -15.41
C GLN A 8 32.56 -31.08 -14.54
N HIS A 9 33.78 -31.58 -14.80
CA HIS A 9 34.41 -32.62 -13.97
C HIS A 9 34.75 -32.11 -12.56
N LYS A 10 35.31 -30.90 -12.42
CA LYS A 10 35.57 -30.29 -11.11
C LYS A 10 34.29 -29.97 -10.33
N PHE A 11 33.18 -29.70 -11.03
CA PHE A 11 31.88 -29.46 -10.39
C PHE A 11 31.25 -30.75 -9.88
N ALA A 12 31.29 -31.83 -10.67
CA ALA A 12 30.84 -33.16 -10.26
C ALA A 12 31.63 -33.68 -9.05
N GLU A 13 32.97 -33.55 -9.07
CA GLU A 13 33.85 -33.94 -7.96
C GLU A 13 33.55 -33.15 -6.68
N LYS A 14 33.30 -31.85 -6.78
CA LYS A 14 32.88 -31.01 -5.64
C LYS A 14 31.49 -31.40 -5.10
N LEU A 15 30.55 -31.81 -5.95
CA LEU A 15 29.25 -32.34 -5.53
C LEU A 15 29.38 -33.70 -4.81
N THR A 16 30.30 -34.56 -5.25
CA THR A 16 30.57 -35.84 -4.55
C THR A 16 31.17 -35.59 -3.17
N ILE A 17 32.14 -34.67 -3.06
CA ILE A 17 32.71 -34.26 -1.76
C ILE A 17 31.65 -33.63 -0.85
N LEU A 18 30.72 -32.84 -1.41
CA LEU A 18 29.61 -32.24 -0.67
C LEU A 18 28.63 -33.32 -0.17
N ASN A 19 28.35 -34.34 -0.97
CA ASN A 19 27.49 -35.47 -0.61
C ASN A 19 28.12 -36.30 0.54
N ASP A 20 29.43 -36.58 0.47
CA ASP A 20 30.14 -37.30 1.53
C ASP A 20 30.26 -36.50 2.83
N ARG A 21 30.45 -35.17 2.72
CA ARG A 21 30.39 -34.27 3.88
C ARG A 21 28.97 -34.15 4.44
N GLY A 22 27.95 -34.12 3.58
CA GLY A 22 26.53 -34.13 3.94
C GLY A 22 26.14 -35.38 4.72
N LYS A 23 26.58 -36.56 4.27
CA LYS A 23 26.46 -37.82 5.02
C LYS A 23 27.15 -37.73 6.38
N GLY A 24 28.33 -37.13 6.47
CA GLY A 24 29.03 -36.89 7.74
C GLY A 24 28.31 -35.93 8.70
N VAL A 25 27.50 -35.00 8.19
CA VAL A 25 26.65 -34.10 8.99
C VAL A 25 25.38 -34.83 9.44
N LEU A 26 24.75 -35.60 8.56
CA LEU A 26 23.57 -36.43 8.86
C LEU A 26 23.88 -37.52 9.91
N ILE A 27 25.07 -38.13 9.84
CA ILE A 27 25.55 -39.09 10.86
C ILE A 27 25.78 -38.40 12.22
N ARG A 28 26.25 -37.15 12.22
CA ARG A 28 26.39 -36.35 13.45
C ARG A 28 25.02 -35.97 14.03
N MET A 29 24.05 -35.59 13.20
CA MET A 29 22.66 -35.38 13.62
C MET A 29 22.00 -36.66 14.15
N TYR A 30 22.28 -37.81 13.54
CA TYR A 30 21.82 -39.12 14.01
C TYR A 30 22.43 -39.48 15.39
N ASN A 31 23.68 -39.13 15.65
CA ASN A 31 24.29 -39.32 16.97
C ASN A 31 23.74 -38.35 18.05
N ILE A 32 23.37 -37.12 17.66
CA ILE A 32 22.66 -36.18 18.54
C ILE A 32 21.28 -36.76 18.94
N LYS A 33 20.56 -37.39 18.01
CA LYS A 33 19.28 -38.11 18.27
C LYS A 33 19.45 -39.26 19.29
N LYS A 34 20.58 -39.97 19.29
CA LYS A 34 20.81 -41.11 20.18
C LYS A 34 21.13 -40.69 21.62
N VAL A 35 21.80 -39.55 21.82
CA VAL A 35 22.09 -39.01 23.16
C VAL A 35 20.84 -38.36 23.78
N GLY A 36 19.98 -37.72 22.98
CA GLY A 36 18.72 -37.12 23.47
C GLY A 36 17.64 -38.12 23.89
N VAL A 37 17.65 -39.35 23.36
CA VAL A 37 16.66 -40.40 23.70
C VAL A 37 17.05 -41.18 24.95
N ALA A 38 18.33 -41.18 25.36
CA ALA A 38 18.79 -41.87 26.56
C ALA A 38 18.39 -41.14 27.87
N ASP A 39 18.29 -39.81 27.85
CA ASP A 39 17.90 -39.01 29.04
C ASP A 39 16.38 -39.03 29.33
N LEU A 40 15.55 -39.49 28.39
CA LEU A 40 14.08 -39.53 28.53
C LEU A 40 13.52 -40.86 29.09
N ARG A 41 14.33 -41.92 29.22
CA ARG A 41 13.89 -43.20 29.81
C ARG A 41 14.06 -43.29 31.33
N GLY A 42 14.45 -42.20 31.99
CA GLY A 42 14.84 -42.21 33.40
C GLY A 42 13.78 -41.81 34.43
N ARG A 43 12.54 -41.44 34.07
CA ARG A 43 11.53 -41.01 35.07
C ARG A 43 10.10 -41.45 34.75
N GLY A 44 9.61 -42.39 35.55
CA GLY A 44 8.20 -42.47 35.98
C GLY A 44 7.27 -43.29 35.09
N GLY A 45 6.75 -44.39 35.65
CA GLY A 45 5.85 -45.34 35.01
C GLY A 45 4.36 -44.97 35.09
N GLY A 46 3.54 -45.76 34.40
CA GLY A 46 2.08 -45.68 34.39
C GLY A 46 1.53 -46.15 33.03
N GLU A 47 1.04 -47.38 32.99
CA GLU A 47 0.51 -48.09 31.83
C GLU A 47 -0.72 -47.43 31.19
N ALA A 48 -0.80 -47.48 29.86
CA ALA A 48 -2.03 -47.67 29.11
C ALA A 48 -1.68 -48.40 27.80
N GLU A 49 -1.81 -49.73 27.85
CA GLU A 49 -1.73 -50.60 26.68
C GLU A 49 -2.94 -50.33 25.75
N PHE A 50 -2.66 -50.06 24.48
CA PHE A 50 -3.53 -50.51 23.41
C PHE A 50 -2.76 -51.53 22.57
N ILE A 51 -3.22 -52.76 22.68
CA ILE A 51 -2.70 -53.96 22.04
C ILE A 51 -2.91 -53.83 20.52
N CYS A 52 -1.81 -53.85 19.75
CA CYS A 52 -1.85 -54.34 18.38
C CYS A 52 -0.92 -55.57 18.28
N SER A 53 -1.52 -56.67 17.88
CA SER A 53 -1.08 -58.05 17.94
C SER A 53 0.34 -58.31 17.41
N HIS A 54 1.17 -58.94 18.25
CA HIS A 54 2.30 -59.74 17.83
C HIS A 54 1.85 -60.96 17.04
N SER A 55 2.48 -61.22 15.89
CA SER A 55 2.69 -62.58 15.41
C SER A 55 4.19 -62.78 15.22
N ASN A 56 4.73 -63.66 16.07
CA ASN A 56 6.12 -64.12 16.09
C ASN A 56 6.52 -64.79 14.77
N ARG A 57 7.67 -64.40 14.22
CA ARG A 57 8.68 -65.35 13.72
C ARG A 57 10.07 -64.82 14.04
N ASN A 58 10.57 -65.20 15.22
CA ASN A 58 12.00 -65.29 15.48
C ASN A 58 12.55 -66.51 14.74
N GLU A 59 13.67 -66.34 14.05
CA GLU A 59 14.89 -67.16 14.10
C GLU A 59 15.74 -66.90 12.85
N PHE A 60 16.85 -66.17 12.98
CA PHE A 60 18.20 -66.65 12.63
C PHE A 60 19.27 -65.65 13.09
N GLY A 61 20.38 -66.23 13.57
CA GLY A 61 21.39 -65.62 14.42
C GLY A 61 22.25 -64.48 13.83
N ALA A 62 22.84 -63.76 14.77
CA ALA A 62 23.80 -62.69 14.61
C ALA A 62 24.97 -63.00 13.64
N VAL A 63 25.34 -62.01 12.82
CA VAL A 63 26.69 -61.92 12.24
C VAL A 63 27.23 -60.49 12.43
N ARG A 64 28.30 -60.44 13.21
CA ARG A 64 29.16 -59.30 13.54
C ARG A 64 29.94 -58.91 12.27
N TRP A 65 29.87 -57.66 11.80
CA TRP A 65 30.77 -57.17 10.75
C TRP A 65 31.93 -56.36 11.35
N PRO A 66 33.20 -56.67 10.99
CA PRO A 66 34.40 -56.07 11.57
C PRO A 66 34.67 -54.65 11.07
N CYS A 67 35.21 -53.85 11.99
CA CYS A 67 35.72 -52.50 11.77
C CYS A 67 36.97 -52.55 10.87
N PHE A 68 36.89 -52.05 9.63
CA PHE A 68 38.07 -51.83 8.81
C PHE A 68 38.63 -50.42 9.07
N GLN A 69 39.72 -50.37 9.84
CA GLN A 69 40.64 -49.23 9.84
C GLN A 69 41.43 -49.24 8.52
N LEU A 70 41.30 -48.18 7.73
CA LEU A 70 42.25 -47.91 6.65
C LEU A 70 43.28 -46.90 7.17
N LYS A 71 44.49 -47.42 7.45
CA LYS A 71 45.73 -46.66 7.52
C LYS A 71 45.98 -46.03 6.15
N LEU A 72 45.94 -44.70 6.07
CA LEU A 72 46.55 -43.97 4.96
C LEU A 72 48.07 -44.05 5.14
N SER A 73 48.73 -44.63 4.16
CA SER A 73 50.18 -44.65 4.03
C SER A 73 50.64 -43.36 3.34
N ASP A 74 51.72 -42.81 3.86
CA ASP A 74 52.42 -41.64 3.36
C ASP A 74 52.91 -41.84 1.92
N SER A 75 52.59 -40.89 1.04
CA SER A 75 53.53 -40.27 0.10
C SER A 75 52.75 -39.46 -0.93
N ILE A 76 53.10 -38.17 -1.04
CA ILE A 76 53.21 -37.34 -2.26
C ILE A 76 53.10 -35.86 -1.79
N GLN A 77 54.25 -35.21 -1.69
CA GLN A 77 54.36 -33.74 -1.68
C GLN A 77 53.95 -33.18 -3.04
N PRO A 78 53.50 -31.92 -3.08
CA PRO A 78 54.28 -30.96 -3.85
C PRO A 78 54.55 -29.65 -3.11
N CYS A 79 55.70 -29.09 -3.47
CA CYS A 79 56.36 -27.92 -2.91
C CYS A 79 55.65 -26.59 -3.21
N LEU A 80 55.71 -25.63 -2.27
CA LEU A 80 55.99 -24.20 -2.48
C LEU A 80 56.26 -23.51 -1.11
N PRO A 81 57.14 -22.48 -1.02
CA PRO A 81 57.77 -22.01 0.24
C PRO A 81 57.19 -20.65 0.74
N PRO A 82 57.83 -19.90 1.66
CA PRO A 82 57.48 -19.76 3.08
C PRO A 82 56.94 -18.36 3.47
N GLY A 83 56.32 -18.24 4.65
CA GLY A 83 56.01 -16.94 5.25
C GLY A 83 55.21 -16.99 6.58
N THR A 84 55.95 -17.04 7.70
CA THR A 84 55.69 -16.40 9.02
C THR A 84 54.26 -16.45 9.59
N ALA A 85 54.00 -17.33 10.57
CA ALA A 85 53.99 -17.07 12.04
C ALA A 85 52.93 -16.01 12.45
N ILE A 86 51.96 -16.32 13.33
CA ILE A 86 52.09 -16.40 14.79
C ILE A 86 50.94 -17.25 15.36
N TRP A 87 51.27 -18.30 16.13
CA TRP A 87 50.39 -18.91 17.13
C TRP A 87 51.08 -18.75 18.48
N GLY A 88 50.38 -18.16 19.45
CA GLY A 88 50.79 -18.10 20.85
C GLY A 88 50.45 -19.40 21.58
N GLU A 89 51.40 -19.85 22.39
CA GLU A 89 51.42 -21.04 23.21
C GLU A 89 50.41 -21.01 24.38
N GLY A 90 50.06 -22.19 24.91
CA GLY A 90 49.54 -22.31 26.27
C GLY A 90 48.90 -23.66 26.64
N CYS A 91 49.60 -24.44 27.47
CA CYS A 91 49.17 -25.63 28.25
C CYS A 91 48.87 -26.92 27.45
N GLY A 92 49.40 -28.11 27.78
CA GLY A 92 50.09 -28.59 28.98
C GLY A 92 49.70 -30.06 29.16
N ILE A 93 50.68 -30.96 29.21
CA ILE A 93 50.53 -32.43 29.29
C ILE A 93 50.08 -32.83 30.70
N GLY A 94 49.07 -33.71 30.82
CA GLY A 94 48.66 -34.34 32.09
C GLY A 94 47.59 -35.43 31.89
N SER A 95 47.91 -36.63 32.36
CA SER A 95 47.22 -37.92 32.17
C SER A 95 45.91 -38.08 33.00
N PRO A 96 45.23 -39.26 32.99
CA PRO A 96 43.77 -39.37 32.91
C PRO A 96 43.07 -39.22 34.26
N VAL A 97 41.98 -38.45 34.32
CA VAL A 97 41.12 -38.37 35.50
C VAL A 97 39.79 -39.08 35.24
N THR A 98 39.57 -40.08 36.08
CA THR A 98 38.42 -40.91 36.37
C THR A 98 37.04 -40.23 36.30
N LEU A 99 36.08 -41.01 35.81
CA LEU A 99 34.62 -40.79 35.90
C LEU A 99 34.20 -40.28 37.29
N GLY A 100 33.62 -39.08 37.35
CA GLY A 100 33.03 -38.53 38.56
C GLY A 100 32.09 -37.36 38.27
N SER A 101 30.82 -37.53 38.67
CA SER A 101 29.74 -36.52 38.84
C SER A 101 29.37 -35.61 37.66
N ARG A 102 28.27 -35.96 36.97
CA ARG A 102 27.48 -35.03 36.14
C ARG A 102 26.77 -34.00 37.04
N SER A 103 27.05 -32.72 36.86
CA SER A 103 26.17 -31.61 37.25
C SER A 103 25.05 -31.44 36.22
N PRO A 104 23.77 -31.30 36.63
CA PRO A 104 22.66 -31.02 35.72
C PRO A 104 22.56 -29.50 35.47
N GLY A 105 22.82 -29.02 34.26
CA GLY A 105 22.70 -27.59 33.99
C GLY A 105 23.35 -27.04 32.72
N ALA A 106 23.29 -27.75 31.60
CA ALA A 106 23.61 -27.16 30.29
C ALA A 106 22.43 -27.40 29.34
N ALA A 107 21.43 -26.51 29.40
CA ALA A 107 20.46 -26.39 28.33
C ALA A 107 21.24 -26.00 27.06
N LEU A 108 21.27 -26.88 26.05
CA LEU A 108 21.83 -26.55 24.75
C LEU A 108 21.07 -25.33 24.20
N SER A 109 21.80 -24.24 23.96
CA SER A 109 21.30 -23.09 23.22
C SER A 109 20.71 -23.54 21.87
N PRO A 110 19.52 -23.08 21.48
CA PRO A 110 18.97 -23.40 20.16
C PRO A 110 19.94 -22.91 19.07
N CYS A 111 20.31 -23.79 18.13
CA CYS A 111 21.15 -23.43 17.00
C CYS A 111 20.42 -22.38 16.13
N SER A 112 20.76 -21.09 16.23
CA SER A 112 20.05 -20.05 15.46
C SER A 112 20.22 -20.18 13.95
N HIS A 113 21.20 -20.98 13.49
CA HIS A 113 21.56 -21.13 12.08
C HIS A 113 20.85 -22.30 11.35
N ILE A 114 19.82 -22.89 11.95
CA ILE A 114 19.12 -24.04 11.35
C ILE A 114 18.41 -23.67 10.04
N ALA A 115 17.88 -22.45 9.92
CA ALA A 115 17.19 -22.00 8.72
C ALA A 115 18.12 -21.98 7.49
N GLU A 116 19.39 -21.58 7.67
CA GLU A 116 20.40 -21.61 6.62
C GLU A 116 20.65 -23.03 6.11
N LEU A 117 20.73 -24.01 7.01
CA LEU A 117 20.89 -25.42 6.63
C LEU A 117 19.68 -25.94 5.84
N LEU A 118 18.46 -25.65 6.31
CA LEU A 118 17.22 -26.04 5.62
C LEU A 118 17.16 -25.42 4.22
N PHE A 119 17.53 -24.15 4.10
CA PHE A 119 17.54 -23.44 2.83
C PHE A 119 18.54 -24.04 1.83
N PHE A 120 19.78 -24.33 2.24
CA PHE A 120 20.75 -24.95 1.33
C PHE A 120 20.37 -26.38 0.94
N LEU A 121 19.70 -27.12 1.83
CA LEU A 121 19.15 -28.43 1.49
C LEU A 121 18.09 -28.31 0.38
N GLU A 122 17.16 -27.34 0.48
CA GLU A 122 16.19 -27.07 -0.59
C GLU A 122 16.84 -26.59 -1.89
N GLN A 123 17.90 -25.79 -1.82
CA GLN A 123 18.64 -25.39 -3.01
C GLN A 123 19.27 -26.59 -3.72
N LEU A 124 19.86 -27.54 -2.96
CA LEU A 124 20.42 -28.75 -3.55
C LEU A 124 19.34 -29.59 -4.23
N ARG A 125 18.17 -29.76 -3.59
CA ARG A 125 17.01 -30.44 -4.19
C ARG A 125 16.61 -29.78 -5.50
N THR A 126 16.46 -28.45 -5.50
CA THR A 126 16.11 -27.66 -6.68
C THR A 126 17.16 -27.79 -7.79
N LEU A 127 18.45 -27.77 -7.47
CA LEU A 127 19.54 -27.95 -8.43
C LEU A 127 19.50 -29.34 -9.07
N VAL A 128 19.25 -30.38 -8.27
CA VAL A 128 19.12 -31.76 -8.76
C VAL A 128 17.95 -31.89 -9.72
N HIS A 129 16.78 -31.33 -9.38
CA HIS A 129 15.62 -31.34 -10.27
C HIS A 129 15.85 -30.55 -11.56
N ARG A 130 16.40 -29.32 -11.45
CA ARG A 130 16.69 -28.44 -12.59
C ARG A 130 17.71 -29.03 -13.54
N HIS A 131 18.70 -29.75 -13.01
CA HIS A 131 19.78 -30.38 -13.79
C HIS A 131 19.63 -31.90 -13.93
N SER A 132 18.43 -32.44 -13.70
CA SER A 132 18.10 -33.87 -13.83
C SER A 132 18.55 -34.46 -15.16
N ALA A 133 18.26 -33.77 -16.27
CA ALA A 133 18.68 -34.20 -17.61
C ALA A 133 20.22 -34.29 -17.77
N VAL A 134 21.00 -33.48 -17.05
CA VAL A 134 22.47 -33.53 -17.07
C VAL A 134 22.95 -34.77 -16.32
N ILE A 135 22.38 -35.01 -15.14
CA ILE A 135 22.68 -36.19 -14.30
C ILE A 135 22.35 -37.47 -15.07
N GLN A 136 21.15 -37.55 -15.65
CA GLN A 136 20.72 -38.71 -16.44
C GLN A 136 21.64 -38.97 -17.63
N ARG A 137 22.00 -37.93 -18.41
CA ARG A 137 22.91 -38.08 -19.56
C ARG A 137 24.28 -38.60 -19.16
N TYR A 138 24.82 -38.13 -18.04
CA TYR A 138 26.10 -38.60 -17.51
C TYR A 138 26.04 -40.08 -17.13
N HIS A 139 25.02 -40.49 -16.36
CA HIS A 139 24.89 -41.87 -15.91
C HIS A 139 24.52 -42.85 -17.03
N ILE A 140 23.79 -42.43 -18.08
CA ILE A 140 23.54 -43.26 -19.27
C ILE A 140 24.87 -43.64 -19.95
N GLN A 141 25.78 -42.68 -20.12
CA GLN A 141 27.08 -42.94 -20.74
C GLN A 141 27.95 -43.84 -19.85
N TYR A 142 27.90 -43.63 -18.53
CA TYR A 142 28.64 -44.42 -17.56
C TYR A 142 28.20 -45.88 -17.56
N LEU A 143 26.88 -46.11 -17.51
CA LEU A 143 26.27 -47.43 -17.53
C LEU A 143 26.55 -48.18 -18.84
N ALA A 144 26.37 -47.51 -19.98
CA ALA A 144 26.50 -48.14 -21.29
C ALA A 144 27.96 -48.47 -21.69
N ARG A 145 28.91 -47.62 -21.29
CA ARG A 145 30.30 -47.72 -21.78
C ARG A 145 31.27 -48.30 -20.76
N PHE A 146 31.11 -48.00 -19.48
CA PHE A 146 32.05 -48.42 -18.44
C PHE A 146 31.50 -49.60 -17.64
N ASP A 147 30.32 -49.44 -17.05
CA ASP A 147 29.77 -50.47 -16.15
C ASP A 147 29.41 -51.76 -16.90
N ALA A 148 28.87 -51.67 -18.12
CA ALA A 148 28.59 -52.84 -18.96
C ALA A 148 29.85 -53.67 -19.25
N LEU A 149 30.98 -53.01 -19.56
CA LEU A 149 32.26 -53.68 -19.85
C LEU A 149 32.87 -54.28 -18.58
N LEU A 150 32.83 -53.55 -17.46
CA LEU A 150 33.33 -54.01 -16.18
C LEU A 150 32.54 -55.23 -15.67
N CYS A 151 31.22 -55.21 -15.78
CA CYS A 151 30.36 -56.34 -15.43
C CYS A 151 30.61 -57.55 -16.33
N ALA A 152 30.72 -57.36 -17.65
CA ALA A 152 31.02 -58.45 -18.58
C ALA A 152 32.35 -59.14 -18.26
N GLY A 153 33.39 -58.37 -17.95
CA GLY A 153 34.69 -58.90 -17.56
C GLY A 153 34.66 -59.65 -16.22
N LEU A 154 33.91 -59.15 -15.24
CA LEU A 154 33.78 -59.81 -13.93
C LEU A 154 32.97 -61.11 -14.00
N PHE A 155 31.89 -61.16 -14.79
CA PHE A 155 31.06 -62.36 -14.94
C PHE A 155 31.77 -63.47 -15.71
N GLN A 156 32.63 -63.13 -16.68
CA GLN A 156 33.45 -64.12 -17.40
C GLN A 156 34.50 -64.81 -16.51
N ASN A 157 34.88 -64.17 -15.39
CA ASN A 157 35.88 -64.70 -14.46
C ASN A 157 35.28 -65.57 -13.34
N LEU A 158 33.97 -65.82 -13.34
CA LEU A 158 33.30 -66.68 -12.37
C LEU A 158 33.45 -68.15 -12.76
N THR A 159 33.97 -68.99 -11.86
CA THR A 159 34.28 -70.40 -12.13
C THR A 159 33.06 -71.33 -12.06
N VAL A 160 32.02 -70.96 -11.30
CA VAL A 160 30.77 -71.72 -11.16
C VAL A 160 29.60 -70.73 -11.14
N CYS A 161 28.71 -70.84 -12.12
CA CYS A 161 27.48 -70.05 -12.20
C CYS A 161 26.35 -70.95 -12.73
N PRO A 162 25.28 -71.19 -11.96
CA PRO A 162 24.13 -71.95 -12.47
C PRO A 162 23.39 -71.18 -13.55
N GLU A 163 22.54 -71.91 -14.28
CA GLU A 163 21.88 -71.41 -15.48
C GLU A 163 20.99 -70.19 -15.20
N GLU A 164 20.27 -70.18 -14.08
CA GLU A 164 19.38 -69.08 -13.69
C GLU A 164 20.15 -67.78 -13.41
N GLU A 165 21.25 -67.83 -12.66
CA GLU A 165 22.08 -66.67 -12.34
C GLU A 165 22.86 -66.18 -13.57
N SER A 166 23.27 -67.09 -14.46
CA SER A 166 23.94 -66.74 -15.72
C SER A 166 22.99 -66.01 -16.70
N ILE A 167 21.73 -66.44 -16.79
CA ILE A 167 20.69 -65.75 -17.56
C ILE A 167 20.46 -64.35 -16.99
N ILE A 168 20.41 -64.22 -15.67
CA ILE A 168 20.24 -62.92 -15.02
C ILE A 168 21.45 -62.01 -15.31
N MET A 169 22.68 -62.47 -15.07
CA MET A 169 23.90 -61.69 -15.28
C MET A 169 24.12 -61.27 -16.74
N SER A 170 23.80 -62.14 -17.70
CA SER A 170 23.85 -61.80 -19.13
C SER A 170 22.77 -60.81 -19.54
N SER A 171 21.57 -60.90 -18.95
CA SER A 171 20.50 -59.91 -19.14
C SER A 171 20.93 -58.52 -18.66
N PHE A 172 21.63 -58.42 -17.52
CA PHE A 172 22.18 -57.15 -17.00
C PHE A 172 23.11 -56.48 -18.02
N VAL A 173 24.09 -57.22 -18.55
CA VAL A 173 25.06 -56.68 -19.52
C VAL A 173 24.37 -56.27 -20.83
N SER A 174 23.40 -57.07 -21.30
CA SER A 174 22.59 -56.75 -22.49
C SER A 174 21.78 -55.47 -22.29
N THR A 175 21.09 -55.33 -21.16
CA THR A 175 20.31 -54.12 -20.84
C THR A 175 21.22 -52.90 -20.73
N LEU A 176 22.35 -52.98 -20.02
CA LEU A 176 23.28 -51.86 -19.85
C LEU A 176 23.89 -51.41 -21.19
N SER A 177 24.33 -52.36 -22.02
CA SER A 177 24.93 -52.06 -23.33
C SER A 177 23.92 -51.52 -24.36
N SER A 178 22.62 -51.78 -24.17
CA SER A 178 21.55 -51.28 -25.04
C SER A 178 21.19 -49.81 -24.82
N LEU A 179 21.69 -49.19 -23.74
CA LEU A 179 21.40 -47.80 -23.38
C LEU A 179 22.07 -46.82 -24.35
N THR A 180 21.28 -45.95 -25.00
CA THR A 180 21.80 -44.95 -25.95
C THR A 180 21.36 -43.53 -25.63
N LEU A 181 22.19 -42.55 -26.00
CA LEU A 181 21.92 -41.12 -25.77
C LEU A 181 20.63 -40.61 -26.45
N LYS A 182 20.17 -41.28 -27.53
CA LYS A 182 18.92 -40.94 -28.22
C LYS A 182 17.67 -41.27 -27.39
N GLN A 183 17.77 -42.17 -26.41
CA GLN A 183 16.68 -42.54 -25.51
C GLN A 183 16.49 -41.52 -24.35
N GLY A 184 17.50 -40.69 -24.05
CA GLY A 184 17.50 -39.75 -22.92
C GLY A 184 16.82 -38.38 -23.17
N VAL A 185 16.11 -38.18 -24.28
CA VAL A 185 15.39 -36.91 -24.59
C VAL A 185 13.87 -37.11 -24.62
N ARG A 186 13.37 -38.35 -24.54
CA ARG A 186 11.94 -38.67 -24.76
C ARG A 186 11.24 -39.32 -23.56
N TRP A 187 11.66 -39.03 -22.34
CA TRP A 187 10.98 -39.49 -21.13
C TRP A 187 10.60 -38.33 -20.21
N LEU A 188 9.36 -37.90 -20.39
CA LEU A 188 8.47 -37.29 -19.39
C LEU A 188 7.05 -37.56 -19.92
N PRO A 189 6.08 -37.87 -19.07
CA PRO A 189 5.90 -39.03 -18.20
C PRO A 189 4.81 -40.01 -18.76
N ARG A 190 4.75 -41.26 -18.29
CA ARG A 190 3.62 -42.22 -18.44
C ARG A 190 3.42 -43.08 -19.71
N THR A 191 4.42 -43.35 -20.55
CA THR A 191 4.21 -44.32 -21.67
C THR A 191 5.26 -45.40 -21.78
N LEU A 192 5.55 -46.07 -20.67
CA LEU A 192 5.70 -47.53 -20.64
C LEU A 192 5.47 -47.93 -19.19
N GLY A 193 4.52 -48.83 -18.97
CA GLY A 193 4.42 -49.60 -17.74
C GLY A 193 5.62 -50.54 -17.61
N LEU A 194 6.81 -49.99 -17.46
CA LEU A 194 7.91 -50.67 -16.79
C LEU A 194 7.88 -50.19 -15.35
N GLY A 195 7.29 -51.00 -14.47
CA GLY A 195 7.91 -51.12 -13.16
C GLY A 195 9.40 -51.40 -13.40
N SER A 196 10.26 -50.64 -12.71
CA SER A 196 11.67 -50.94 -12.50
C SER A 196 12.57 -51.00 -13.77
N PHE A 197 13.26 -49.89 -14.07
CA PHE A 197 14.64 -49.94 -14.62
C PHE A 197 15.68 -50.12 -13.50
N SER A 198 15.24 -50.33 -12.25
CA SER A 198 15.98 -51.28 -11.41
C SER A 198 15.87 -52.63 -12.13
N PRO A 199 16.95 -53.23 -12.63
CA PRO A 199 16.87 -54.53 -13.27
C PRO A 199 16.05 -55.46 -12.34
N PRO A 200 14.90 -55.99 -12.79
CA PRO A 200 13.86 -56.60 -11.94
C PRO A 200 14.28 -57.90 -11.22
N SER A 201 15.58 -58.15 -11.05
CA SER A 201 16.14 -59.43 -10.63
C SER A 201 17.20 -59.35 -9.53
N LEU A 202 17.54 -58.19 -8.96
CA LEU A 202 18.58 -58.12 -7.92
C LEU A 202 18.18 -58.63 -6.51
N PRO A 203 16.98 -58.33 -5.96
CA PRO A 203 16.57 -58.93 -4.68
C PRO A 203 16.56 -60.47 -4.73
N PRO A 204 16.10 -61.11 -5.82
CA PRO A 204 16.28 -62.54 -6.03
C PRO A 204 17.75 -62.97 -6.10
N THR A 205 18.60 -62.35 -6.93
CA THR A 205 20.01 -62.78 -7.09
C THR A 205 20.82 -62.68 -5.81
N GLN A 206 20.64 -61.63 -5.00
CA GLN A 206 21.30 -61.54 -3.69
C GLN A 206 20.78 -62.61 -2.72
N ALA A 207 19.48 -62.93 -2.74
CA ALA A 207 18.92 -64.01 -1.92
C ALA A 207 19.41 -65.40 -2.37
N TYR A 208 19.47 -65.67 -3.68
CA TYR A 208 19.94 -66.94 -4.24
C TYR A 208 21.43 -67.19 -3.98
N THR A 209 22.24 -66.13 -3.93
CA THR A 209 23.70 -66.22 -3.76
C THR A 209 24.19 -66.02 -2.31
N SER A 210 23.27 -65.73 -1.38
CA SER A 210 23.58 -65.51 0.05
C SER A 210 23.13 -66.64 0.98
N VAL A 211 22.43 -67.66 0.46
CA VAL A 211 22.08 -68.86 1.25
C VAL A 211 23.31 -69.76 1.44
N ALA A 212 23.42 -70.40 2.61
CA ALA A 212 24.63 -71.11 3.06
C ALA A 212 25.08 -72.30 2.18
N LYS A 213 24.25 -72.74 1.22
CA LYS A 213 24.54 -73.80 0.23
C LYS A 213 24.31 -73.33 -1.21
N ALA A 214 24.37 -72.02 -1.45
CA ALA A 214 24.27 -71.50 -2.81
C ALA A 214 25.43 -72.04 -3.67
N PRO A 215 25.15 -72.47 -4.91
CA PRO A 215 26.18 -72.91 -5.86
C PRO A 215 27.14 -71.77 -6.27
N MET A 216 26.71 -70.51 -6.16
CA MET A 216 27.56 -69.33 -6.22
C MET A 216 27.38 -68.55 -4.91
N GLN A 217 28.45 -68.40 -4.13
CA GLN A 217 28.41 -67.62 -2.88
C GLN A 217 28.96 -66.21 -3.10
N LEU A 218 28.15 -65.20 -2.77
CA LEU A 218 28.56 -63.78 -2.88
C LEU A 218 29.76 -63.43 -1.97
N ARG A 219 30.01 -64.25 -0.93
CA ARG A 219 31.16 -64.12 -0.02
C ARG A 219 32.50 -64.39 -0.72
N GLU A 220 32.51 -65.26 -1.73
CA GLU A 220 33.71 -65.66 -2.46
C GLU A 220 34.08 -64.64 -3.56
N SER A 221 33.14 -63.78 -3.95
CA SER A 221 33.30 -62.76 -5.00
C SER A 221 32.81 -61.37 -4.55
N PRO A 222 33.47 -60.73 -3.57
CA PRO A 222 33.02 -59.44 -3.02
C PRO A 222 33.02 -58.31 -4.05
N ASP A 223 33.85 -58.38 -5.08
CA ASP A 223 33.94 -57.34 -6.10
C ASP A 223 32.71 -57.29 -7.01
N VAL A 224 32.06 -58.43 -7.26
CA VAL A 224 30.78 -58.49 -7.97
C VAL A 224 29.72 -57.73 -7.18
N SER A 225 29.65 -57.93 -5.86
CA SER A 225 28.67 -57.25 -5.00
C SER A 225 28.87 -55.72 -4.96
N ARG A 226 30.13 -55.26 -4.93
CA ARG A 226 30.47 -53.83 -4.91
C ARG A 226 30.11 -53.16 -6.22
N VAL A 227 30.45 -53.78 -7.35
CA VAL A 227 30.14 -53.25 -8.68
C VAL A 227 28.64 -53.26 -8.93
N MET A 228 27.92 -54.33 -8.55
CA MET A 228 26.46 -54.35 -8.64
C MET A 228 25.81 -53.25 -7.80
N ASN A 229 26.28 -52.99 -6.57
CA ASN A 229 25.77 -51.89 -5.75
C ASN A 229 26.02 -50.51 -6.38
N LEU A 230 27.18 -50.31 -7.01
CA LEU A 230 27.49 -49.08 -7.74
C LEU A 230 26.59 -48.89 -8.96
N ILE A 231 26.35 -49.95 -9.72
CA ILE A 231 25.45 -49.95 -10.88
C ILE A 231 24.02 -49.65 -10.45
N MET A 232 23.57 -50.20 -9.32
CA MET A 232 22.26 -49.88 -8.76
C MET A 232 22.14 -48.40 -8.37
N PHE A 233 23.21 -47.80 -7.86
CA PHE A 233 23.22 -46.36 -7.62
C PHE A 233 23.13 -45.57 -8.94
N HIS A 234 23.91 -45.95 -9.96
CA HIS A 234 23.87 -45.32 -11.28
C HIS A 234 22.51 -45.48 -11.98
N SER A 235 21.83 -46.62 -11.82
CA SER A 235 20.48 -46.84 -12.36
C SER A 235 19.44 -46.01 -11.61
N LYS A 236 19.56 -45.86 -10.27
CA LYS A 236 18.71 -44.93 -9.50
C LYS A 236 18.87 -43.48 -9.96
N MET A 237 20.06 -43.07 -10.42
CA MET A 237 20.29 -41.73 -10.99
C MET A 237 19.56 -41.48 -12.32
N LEU A 238 19.09 -42.54 -12.99
CA LEU A 238 18.34 -42.44 -14.24
C LEU A 238 16.84 -42.27 -13.97
N ASP A 239 16.23 -43.23 -13.27
CA ASP A 239 14.77 -43.35 -13.21
C ASP A 239 14.17 -42.98 -11.85
N SER A 240 14.94 -43.12 -10.76
CA SER A 240 14.48 -42.92 -9.38
C SER A 240 15.12 -41.69 -8.71
N LEU A 241 15.45 -40.66 -9.49
CA LEU A 241 16.08 -39.45 -8.95
C LEU A 241 15.18 -38.74 -7.92
N GLU A 242 13.88 -38.71 -8.18
CA GLU A 242 12.88 -38.12 -7.27
C GLU A 242 12.77 -38.92 -5.96
N GLU A 243 12.67 -40.25 -6.05
CA GLU A 243 12.63 -41.13 -4.88
C GLU A 243 13.90 -41.00 -4.02
N LEU A 244 15.08 -40.90 -4.64
CA LEU A 244 16.33 -40.73 -3.89
C LEU A 244 16.41 -39.36 -3.20
N VAL A 245 15.94 -38.31 -3.87
CA VAL A 245 15.89 -36.97 -3.28
C VAL A 245 14.98 -36.98 -2.04
N VAL A 246 13.84 -37.68 -2.09
CA VAL A 246 13.00 -37.92 -0.90
C VAL A 246 13.74 -38.75 0.15
N GLU A 247 14.32 -39.91 -0.20
CA GLU A 247 15.04 -40.79 0.74
C GLU A 247 16.15 -40.08 1.52
N THR A 248 16.89 -39.18 0.87
CA THR A 248 18.08 -38.53 1.44
C THR A 248 17.82 -37.21 2.14
N SER A 249 16.71 -36.54 1.85
CA SER A 249 16.46 -35.17 2.30
C SER A 249 15.01 -34.88 2.69
N ASP A 250 14.21 -35.91 2.95
CA ASP A 250 12.86 -35.72 3.47
C ASP A 250 12.86 -35.10 4.87
N LEU A 251 11.99 -34.10 5.03
CA LEU A 251 11.81 -33.33 6.26
C LEU A 251 10.34 -33.36 6.72
N SER A 252 9.54 -34.30 6.20
CA SER A 252 8.15 -34.55 6.59
C SER A 252 7.96 -34.77 8.10
N ALA A 253 9.01 -35.21 8.80
CA ALA A 253 9.02 -35.38 10.25
C ALA A 253 8.63 -34.10 11.02
N PHE A 254 8.88 -32.90 10.48
CA PHE A 254 8.44 -31.65 11.11
C PHE A 254 6.92 -31.55 11.27
N CYS A 255 6.14 -32.31 10.49
CA CYS A 255 4.68 -32.37 10.64
C CYS A 255 4.25 -32.86 12.02
N PHE A 256 5.06 -33.70 12.67
CA PHE A 256 4.76 -34.21 14.02
C PHE A 256 5.37 -33.32 15.12
N TYR A 257 6.21 -32.35 14.75
CA TYR A 257 6.91 -31.43 15.64
C TYR A 257 6.59 -29.97 15.32
N VAL A 258 5.30 -29.66 15.16
CA VAL A 258 4.80 -28.33 14.79
C VAL A 258 5.29 -27.23 15.75
N ARG A 259 5.17 -27.43 17.06
CA ARG A 259 5.58 -26.42 18.06
C ARG A 259 7.09 -26.08 18.00
N PRO A 260 8.01 -27.07 17.97
CA PRO A 260 9.41 -26.78 17.70
C PRO A 260 9.64 -26.07 16.36
N PHE A 261 8.91 -26.46 15.31
CA PHE A 261 9.07 -25.89 13.98
C PHE A 261 8.67 -24.40 13.93
N GLU A 262 7.53 -24.05 14.51
CA GLU A 262 7.09 -22.65 14.69
C GLU A 262 8.06 -21.84 15.56
N LYS A 263 8.60 -22.45 16.62
CA LYS A 263 9.61 -21.78 17.47
C LYS A 263 10.90 -21.49 16.71
N LEU A 264 11.36 -22.42 15.87
CA LEU A 264 12.54 -22.21 15.02
C LEU A 264 12.29 -21.09 14.00
N PHE A 265 11.09 -21.04 13.43
CA PHE A 265 10.69 -19.93 12.56
C PHE A 265 10.71 -18.60 13.30
N ALA A 266 10.08 -18.51 14.48
CA ALA A 266 10.07 -17.28 15.29
C ALA A 266 11.48 -16.77 15.62
N LEU A 267 12.39 -17.66 16.03
CA LEU A 267 13.79 -17.31 16.28
C LEU A 267 14.52 -16.81 15.03
N THR A 268 14.18 -17.37 13.86
CA THR A 268 14.74 -16.93 12.57
C THR A 268 14.26 -15.52 12.20
N MET A 269 13.00 -15.19 12.53
CA MET A 269 12.39 -13.89 12.25
C MET A 269 12.93 -12.75 13.13
N GLU A 270 13.55 -13.07 14.27
CA GLU A 270 14.18 -12.10 15.17
C GLU A 270 15.58 -11.66 14.69
N GLU A 271 16.30 -12.53 13.96
CA GLU A 271 17.69 -12.30 13.54
C GLU A 271 17.79 -11.79 12.08
N PRO A 272 18.20 -10.52 11.83
CA PRO A 272 18.17 -9.93 10.49
C PRO A 272 18.96 -10.71 9.42
N ALA A 273 20.11 -11.28 9.78
CA ALA A 273 20.95 -12.06 8.87
C ALA A 273 20.29 -13.38 8.44
N MET A 274 19.38 -13.91 9.27
CA MET A 274 18.70 -15.17 9.01
C MET A 274 17.39 -14.99 8.23
N LEU A 275 16.88 -13.76 8.11
CA LEU A 275 15.65 -13.44 7.38
C LEU A 275 15.67 -13.92 5.92
N ARG A 276 16.85 -13.94 5.29
CA ARG A 276 17.04 -14.47 3.93
C ARG A 276 16.62 -15.92 3.75
N PHE A 277 16.69 -16.70 4.82
CA PHE A 277 16.45 -18.14 4.79
C PHE A 277 15.04 -18.54 5.23
N THR A 278 14.19 -17.55 5.56
CA THR A 278 12.83 -17.77 6.08
C THR A 278 11.93 -18.52 5.11
N ILE A 279 12.14 -18.40 3.79
CA ILE A 279 11.37 -19.13 2.77
C ILE A 279 11.54 -20.66 2.87
N ALA A 280 12.60 -21.15 3.52
CA ALA A 280 12.79 -22.58 3.72
C ALA A 280 11.65 -23.22 4.53
N PHE A 281 11.04 -22.49 5.48
CA PHE A 281 9.96 -23.03 6.31
C PHE A 281 8.68 -23.34 5.51
N PRO A 282 8.12 -22.41 4.70
CA PRO A 282 7.05 -22.72 3.77
C PRO A 282 7.38 -23.84 2.77
N LEU A 283 8.62 -23.89 2.27
CA LEU A 283 9.04 -24.94 1.33
C LEU A 283 9.02 -26.33 1.97
N VAL A 284 9.46 -26.46 3.22
CA VAL A 284 9.42 -27.73 3.97
C VAL A 284 8.00 -28.25 4.16
N CYS A 285 6.97 -27.38 4.19
CA CYS A 285 5.57 -27.82 4.24
C CYS A 285 5.20 -28.70 3.02
N SER A 286 5.85 -28.53 1.87
CA SER A 286 5.64 -29.39 0.70
C SER A 286 6.05 -30.86 0.94
N HIS A 287 6.97 -31.11 1.88
CA HIS A 287 7.47 -32.45 2.19
C HIS A 287 6.47 -33.29 2.98
N PHE A 288 5.48 -32.66 3.61
CA PHE A 288 4.53 -33.35 4.47
C PHE A 288 3.65 -34.34 3.69
N ALA A 289 3.61 -34.24 2.36
CA ALA A 289 2.97 -35.24 1.51
C ALA A 289 3.69 -36.60 1.55
N HIS A 290 5.00 -36.63 1.78
CA HIS A 290 5.81 -37.85 1.73
C HIS A 290 5.67 -38.75 2.95
N CYS A 291 5.15 -38.26 4.09
CA CYS A 291 4.93 -39.11 5.26
C CYS A 291 3.65 -39.94 5.17
N THR A 292 2.84 -39.76 4.12
CA THR A 292 1.57 -40.48 3.94
C THR A 292 1.83 -41.91 3.48
N HIS A 293 1.09 -42.87 4.03
CA HIS A 293 1.18 -44.27 3.62
C HIS A 293 -0.16 -44.78 3.06
N PRO A 294 -0.19 -45.57 1.97
CA PRO A 294 -1.43 -46.11 1.40
C PRO A 294 -2.27 -46.95 2.36
N MET A 295 -1.65 -47.51 3.41
CA MET A 295 -2.33 -48.29 4.47
C MET A 295 -2.98 -47.43 5.55
N CYS A 296 -2.78 -46.12 5.55
CA CYS A 296 -3.39 -45.16 6.48
C CYS A 296 -3.91 -43.94 5.69
N PRO A 297 -4.96 -44.08 4.87
CA PRO A 297 -5.52 -42.95 4.13
C PRO A 297 -6.22 -41.92 5.03
N GLU A 298 -6.58 -42.27 6.26
CA GLU A 298 -7.36 -41.43 7.18
C GLU A 298 -6.59 -40.20 7.69
N GLU A 299 -5.25 -40.27 7.73
CA GLU A 299 -4.39 -39.15 8.14
C GLU A 299 -4.21 -38.09 7.06
N TYR A 300 -4.40 -38.46 5.77
CA TYR A 300 -4.18 -37.57 4.63
C TYR A 300 -4.91 -36.20 4.74
N PRO A 301 -6.23 -36.13 5.01
CA PRO A 301 -6.92 -34.84 5.12
C PRO A 301 -6.39 -33.99 6.28
N HIS A 302 -5.98 -34.62 7.38
CA HIS A 302 -5.43 -33.93 8.55
C HIS A 302 -4.05 -33.35 8.26
N LEU A 303 -3.16 -34.13 7.62
CA LEU A 303 -1.82 -33.69 7.20
C LEU A 303 -1.89 -32.58 6.16
N LYS A 304 -2.81 -32.71 5.19
CA LYS A 304 -3.05 -31.67 4.18
C LYS A 304 -3.47 -30.35 4.82
N SER A 305 -4.47 -30.38 5.71
CA SER A 305 -4.95 -29.18 6.41
C SER A 305 -3.84 -28.55 7.28
N CYS A 306 -3.09 -29.37 8.01
CA CYS A 306 -1.98 -28.92 8.85
C CYS A 306 -0.85 -28.26 8.03
N SER A 307 -0.42 -28.90 6.94
CA SER A 307 0.64 -28.38 6.06
C SER A 307 0.25 -27.04 5.42
N LEU A 308 -0.97 -26.94 4.89
CA LEU A 308 -1.47 -25.70 4.29
C LEU A 308 -1.63 -24.58 5.32
N GLY A 309 -2.15 -24.90 6.52
CA GLY A 309 -2.26 -23.94 7.61
C GLY A 309 -0.90 -23.38 8.03
N LEU A 310 0.11 -24.24 8.20
CA LEU A 310 1.47 -23.81 8.54
C LEU A 310 2.12 -22.99 7.43
N CYS A 311 1.99 -23.43 6.17
CA CYS A 311 2.52 -22.72 5.02
C CYS A 311 1.93 -21.29 4.92
N ASN A 312 0.60 -21.16 5.08
CA ASN A 312 -0.08 -19.87 5.10
C ASN A 312 0.42 -18.99 6.25
N ASN A 313 0.46 -19.51 7.48
CA ASN A 313 0.90 -18.75 8.65
C ASN A 313 2.34 -18.23 8.49
N PHE A 314 3.26 -19.05 7.97
CA PHE A 314 4.64 -18.60 7.74
C PHE A 314 4.72 -17.50 6.68
N LEU A 315 4.00 -17.65 5.57
CA LEU A 315 3.99 -16.65 4.50
C LEU A 315 3.32 -15.34 4.95
N GLU A 316 2.25 -15.42 5.74
CA GLU A 316 1.60 -14.25 6.34
C GLU A 316 2.54 -13.50 7.28
N GLU A 317 3.25 -14.20 8.17
CA GLU A 317 4.20 -13.54 9.09
C GLU A 317 5.42 -12.97 8.36
N ILE A 318 5.95 -13.64 7.32
CA ILE A 318 7.00 -13.08 6.45
C ILE A 318 6.50 -11.81 5.75
N ALA A 319 5.31 -11.86 5.12
CA ALA A 319 4.71 -10.74 4.41
C ALA A 319 4.41 -9.56 5.35
N LYS A 320 3.93 -9.84 6.56
CA LYS A 320 3.65 -8.85 7.60
C LYS A 320 4.92 -8.19 8.12
N GLN A 321 6.00 -8.94 8.37
CA GLN A 321 7.28 -8.36 8.79
C GLN A 321 7.88 -7.48 7.67
N ALA A 322 7.87 -7.97 6.43
CA ALA A 322 8.31 -7.19 5.28
C ALA A 322 7.50 -5.91 5.11
N THR A 323 6.16 -6.00 5.21
CA THR A 323 5.28 -4.84 5.13
C THR A 323 5.55 -3.85 6.26
N ASN A 324 5.69 -4.29 7.51
CA ASN A 324 6.02 -3.41 8.63
C ASN A 324 7.34 -2.67 8.39
N CYS A 325 8.38 -3.38 7.94
CA CYS A 325 9.67 -2.78 7.60
C CYS A 325 9.55 -1.73 6.48
N ILE A 326 8.78 -2.01 5.43
CA ILE A 326 8.48 -1.06 4.35
C ILE A 326 7.76 0.18 4.90
N MET A 327 6.77 -0.01 5.78
CA MET A 327 6.00 1.11 6.34
C MET A 327 6.81 1.99 7.29
N ASP A 328 7.69 1.39 8.10
CA ASP A 328 8.62 2.13 8.97
C ASP A 328 9.64 2.92 8.13
N ALA A 329 10.14 2.32 7.04
CA ALA A 329 11.02 2.99 6.10
C ALA A 329 10.31 4.16 5.38
N CYS A 330 9.06 3.98 4.96
CA CYS A 330 8.22 5.07 4.43
C CYS A 330 8.04 6.20 5.46
N ALA A 331 7.83 5.87 6.74
CA ALA A 331 7.66 6.85 7.80
C ALA A 331 8.94 7.69 8.04
N GLU A 332 10.11 7.05 8.03
CA GLU A 332 11.39 7.77 8.09
C GLU A 332 11.59 8.68 6.86
N GLN A 333 11.26 8.21 5.66
CA GLN A 333 11.32 9.04 4.44
C GLN A 333 10.36 10.23 4.50
N ARG A 334 9.13 10.03 5.02
CA ARG A 334 8.18 11.13 5.24
C ARG A 334 8.74 12.15 6.21
N LYS A 335 9.39 11.73 7.30
CA LYS A 335 10.02 12.64 8.25
C LYS A 335 11.12 13.49 7.61
N LEU A 336 11.88 12.93 6.67
CA LEU A 336 12.86 13.70 5.89
C LEU A 336 12.18 14.69 4.94
N SER A 337 11.12 14.26 4.23
CA SER A 337 10.33 15.16 3.38
C SER A 337 9.66 16.29 4.17
N GLU A 338 9.20 16.03 5.39
CA GLU A 338 8.58 17.03 6.25
C GLU A 338 9.56 18.17 6.58
N GLN A 339 10.84 17.86 6.79
CA GLN A 339 11.88 18.87 7.05
C GLN A 339 12.09 19.85 5.87
N LEU A 340 11.66 19.46 4.66
CA LEU A 340 11.74 20.30 3.46
C LEU A 340 10.57 21.29 3.35
N LEU A 341 9.55 21.19 4.20
CA LEU A 341 8.39 22.07 4.14
C LEU A 341 8.75 23.53 4.48
N PRO A 342 8.11 24.53 3.83
CA PRO A 342 8.39 25.95 4.04
C PRO A 342 8.31 26.41 5.51
N LYS A 343 7.47 25.75 6.32
CA LYS A 343 7.30 26.05 7.76
C LYS A 343 8.62 26.03 8.53
N HIS A 344 9.58 25.19 8.14
CA HIS A 344 10.88 25.09 8.83
C HIS A 344 11.83 26.25 8.49
N CYS A 345 11.57 27.00 7.42
CA CYS A 345 12.36 28.17 7.01
C CYS A 345 12.08 29.44 7.83
N ALA A 346 10.99 29.47 8.61
CA ALA A 346 10.58 30.65 9.38
C ALA A 346 11.66 31.17 10.34
N SER A 347 12.40 30.26 10.98
CA SER A 347 13.51 30.62 11.88
C SER A 347 14.67 31.29 11.13
N THR A 348 14.98 30.83 9.92
CA THR A 348 16.00 31.39 9.03
C THR A 348 15.61 32.80 8.57
N ILE A 349 14.36 32.99 8.16
CA ILE A 349 13.83 34.30 7.75
C ILE A 349 13.85 35.28 8.93
N SER A 350 13.40 34.86 10.10
CA SER A 350 13.43 35.66 11.33
C SER A 350 14.86 36.08 11.71
N LYS A 351 15.81 35.14 11.66
CA LYS A 351 17.23 35.41 11.90
C LYS A 351 17.82 36.39 10.87
N ALA A 352 17.44 36.28 9.59
CA ALA A 352 17.89 37.20 8.53
C ALA A 352 17.30 38.61 8.69
N ARG A 353 16.01 38.73 9.05
CA ARG A 353 15.34 40.01 9.30
C ARG A 353 15.92 40.72 10.53
N ASN A 354 16.13 39.98 11.62
CA ASN A 354 16.70 40.54 12.86
C ASN A 354 18.19 40.89 12.72
N LYS A 355 18.96 40.20 11.86
CA LYS A 355 20.33 40.62 11.53
C LYS A 355 20.39 41.95 10.77
N LYS A 356 19.38 42.28 9.95
CA LYS A 356 19.27 43.59 9.28
C LYS A 356 18.81 44.71 10.22
N ALA A 357 18.01 44.38 11.24
CA ALA A 357 17.58 45.31 12.28
C ALA A 357 18.52 45.20 13.49
N HIS A 358 19.69 45.85 13.45
CA HIS A 358 20.75 45.86 14.49
C HIS A 358 20.27 45.86 15.96
N LYS A 359 19.81 44.73 16.50
CA LYS A 359 19.54 44.52 17.94
C LYS A 359 19.79 43.06 18.34
N GLN A 360 20.82 42.94 19.16
CA GLN A 360 21.28 41.83 19.99
C GLN A 360 22.10 40.69 19.34
N PRO A 361 23.24 40.32 19.97
CA PRO A 361 23.99 39.11 19.63
C PRO A 361 23.16 37.88 19.98
N PRO A 362 23.29 36.77 19.22
CA PRO A 362 22.51 35.56 19.43
C PRO A 362 22.77 34.97 20.83
N LYS A 363 21.69 34.61 21.54
CA LYS A 363 21.77 33.80 22.77
C LYS A 363 22.48 32.47 22.44
N LYS A 364 23.68 32.27 22.98
CA LYS A 364 24.38 30.97 22.99
C LYS A 364 23.47 29.94 23.66
N GLY A 365 22.95 28.97 22.91
CA GLY A 365 22.20 27.86 23.50
C GLY A 365 21.17 27.17 22.59
N GLU A 366 20.77 27.74 21.45
CA GLU A 366 19.94 26.98 20.49
C GLU A 366 20.82 25.98 19.73
N PRO A 367 20.52 24.67 19.78
CA PRO A 367 21.17 23.71 18.90
C PRO A 367 20.89 24.12 17.45
N GLU A 368 21.96 24.35 16.69
CA GLU A 368 21.86 24.63 15.27
C GLU A 368 21.20 23.41 14.62
N ARG A 369 19.98 23.57 14.10
CA ARG A 369 19.28 22.46 13.43
C ARG A 369 20.12 22.05 12.23
N ASP A 370 20.48 20.77 12.17
CA ASP A 370 21.16 20.20 11.02
C ASP A 370 20.34 20.46 9.75
N LYS A 371 21.03 20.87 8.70
CA LYS A 371 20.38 21.14 7.41
C LYS A 371 19.97 19.82 6.76
N PRO A 372 18.82 19.77 6.07
CA PRO A 372 18.44 18.59 5.29
C PRO A 372 19.57 18.14 4.37
N GLY A 373 19.89 16.85 4.37
CA GLY A 373 21.01 16.25 3.66
C GLY A 373 22.21 15.92 4.55
N ALA A 374 22.31 16.48 5.75
CA ALA A 374 23.36 16.13 6.71
C ALA A 374 23.25 14.66 7.18
N GLU A 375 22.02 14.14 7.31
CA GLU A 375 21.75 12.75 7.65
C GLU A 375 22.27 11.74 6.62
N SER A 376 22.42 12.19 5.36
CA SER A 376 22.92 11.38 4.25
C SER A 376 24.45 11.39 4.14
N GLN A 377 25.14 12.31 4.83
CA GLN A 377 26.60 12.43 4.81
C GLN A 377 27.25 11.45 5.79
N ARG A 378 27.38 10.19 5.36
CA ARG A 378 28.00 9.14 6.18
C ARG A 378 29.51 9.32 6.29
N LYS A 379 30.01 9.35 7.54
CA LYS A 379 31.45 9.36 7.84
C LYS A 379 32.07 7.97 7.85
N ASP A 380 31.40 7.00 8.48
CA ASP A 380 31.85 5.62 8.61
C ASP A 380 30.65 4.65 8.55
N ARG A 381 30.83 3.46 7.97
CA ARG A 381 29.81 2.40 7.87
C ARG A 381 29.58 1.65 9.18
N ILE A 382 30.50 1.76 10.14
CA ILE A 382 30.32 1.21 11.49
C ILE A 382 29.15 1.90 12.22
N VAL A 383 28.89 3.18 11.90
CA VAL A 383 27.73 3.91 12.42
C VAL A 383 26.49 3.50 11.63
N VAL A 384 25.75 2.55 12.18
CA VAL A 384 24.51 2.02 11.58
C VAL A 384 23.33 2.90 11.99
N THR A 385 22.73 3.58 11.03
CA THR A 385 21.52 4.40 11.23
C THR A 385 20.26 3.53 11.31
N ASN A 386 19.12 4.09 11.74
CA ASN A 386 17.84 3.35 11.71
C ASN A 386 17.48 2.93 10.27
N MET A 387 17.68 3.83 9.32
CA MET A 387 17.41 3.58 7.90
C MET A 387 18.33 2.48 7.32
N ASP A 388 19.57 2.34 7.82
CA ASP A 388 20.43 1.21 7.44
C ASP A 388 19.87 -0.14 7.89
N LYS A 389 19.39 -0.21 9.13
CA LYS A 389 18.78 -1.44 9.67
C LYS A 389 17.55 -1.85 8.87
N LEU A 390 16.69 -0.88 8.56
CA LEU A 390 15.48 -1.10 7.75
C LEU A 390 15.83 -1.58 6.34
N HIS A 391 16.77 -0.93 5.66
CA HIS A 391 17.20 -1.37 4.33
C HIS A 391 17.84 -2.76 4.35
N GLN A 392 18.65 -3.07 5.37
CA GLN A 392 19.25 -4.40 5.51
C GLN A 392 18.15 -5.45 5.69
N MET A 393 17.23 -5.27 6.65
CA MET A 393 16.13 -6.20 6.89
C MET A 393 15.27 -6.40 5.63
N LEU A 394 14.92 -5.29 4.95
CA LEU A 394 14.13 -5.35 3.73
C LEU A 394 14.85 -6.10 2.61
N SER A 395 16.16 -5.89 2.46
CA SER A 395 16.96 -6.60 1.47
C SER A 395 16.99 -8.11 1.74
N GLU A 396 17.19 -8.54 2.98
CA GLU A 396 17.22 -9.98 3.32
C GLU A 396 15.83 -10.62 3.16
N LEU A 397 14.76 -9.94 3.59
CA LEU A 397 13.39 -10.41 3.37
C LEU A 397 13.02 -10.47 1.88
N SER A 398 13.46 -9.50 1.08
CA SER A 398 13.21 -9.51 -0.37
C SER A 398 13.88 -10.70 -1.05
N LEU A 399 15.09 -11.08 -0.63
CA LEU A 399 15.78 -12.27 -1.14
C LEU A 399 15.03 -13.56 -0.78
N SER A 400 14.39 -13.60 0.38
CA SER A 400 13.57 -14.73 0.84
C SER A 400 12.28 -14.86 0.01
N VAL A 401 11.48 -13.79 -0.08
CA VAL A 401 10.19 -13.78 -0.80
C VAL A 401 10.38 -14.01 -2.30
N ASN A 402 11.45 -13.48 -2.89
CA ASN A 402 11.74 -13.64 -4.32
C ASN A 402 12.46 -14.96 -4.65
N HIS A 403 12.76 -15.81 -3.68
CA HIS A 403 13.54 -17.03 -3.92
C HIS A 403 12.84 -17.98 -4.90
N VAL A 404 11.52 -18.12 -4.78
CA VAL A 404 10.69 -19.01 -5.61
C VAL A 404 9.44 -18.26 -6.06
N PRO A 405 9.09 -18.27 -7.37
CA PRO A 405 7.89 -17.59 -7.86
C PRO A 405 6.61 -18.27 -7.36
N SER A 406 6.55 -19.60 -7.42
CA SER A 406 5.48 -20.41 -6.84
C SER A 406 5.96 -21.83 -6.56
N PHE A 407 5.32 -22.50 -5.61
CA PHE A 407 5.56 -23.90 -5.28
C PHE A 407 4.26 -24.62 -4.91
N THR A 408 4.29 -25.95 -4.90
CA THR A 408 3.10 -26.79 -4.68
C THR A 408 3.11 -27.46 -3.32
N VAL A 409 2.02 -27.36 -2.57
CA VAL A 409 1.79 -28.05 -1.29
C VAL A 409 0.47 -28.83 -1.38
N PHE A 410 0.50 -30.16 -1.32
CA PHE A 410 -0.69 -31.03 -1.42
C PHE A 410 -1.67 -30.60 -2.54
N GLU A 411 -1.13 -30.38 -3.74
CA GLU A 411 -1.83 -29.94 -4.98
C GLU A 411 -2.24 -28.46 -5.03
N HIS A 412 -2.02 -27.68 -3.97
CA HIS A 412 -2.25 -26.24 -3.98
C HIS A 412 -1.00 -25.50 -4.44
N VAL A 413 -1.17 -24.56 -5.39
CA VAL A 413 -0.10 -23.66 -5.84
C VAL A 413 -0.09 -22.44 -4.93
N VAL A 414 1.06 -22.16 -4.34
CA VAL A 414 1.26 -21.04 -3.41
C VAL A 414 2.27 -20.06 -4.01
N THR A 415 1.95 -18.77 -3.97
CA THR A 415 2.74 -17.67 -4.57
C THR A 415 3.10 -16.64 -3.50
N PRO A 416 4.34 -16.67 -2.93
CA PRO A 416 4.74 -15.80 -1.83
C PRO A 416 4.56 -14.29 -2.10
N ALA A 417 4.81 -13.85 -3.33
CA ALA A 417 4.72 -12.43 -3.72
C ALA A 417 3.30 -11.85 -3.59
N GLU A 418 2.26 -12.66 -3.75
CA GLU A 418 0.87 -12.20 -3.62
C GLU A 418 0.48 -11.92 -2.16
N TYR A 419 1.03 -12.66 -1.19
CA TYR A 419 0.84 -12.39 0.24
C TYR A 419 1.41 -11.01 0.60
N LEU A 420 2.64 -10.72 0.15
CA LEU A 420 3.26 -9.42 0.35
C LEU A 420 2.45 -8.30 -0.33
N SER A 421 1.99 -8.52 -1.56
CA SER A 421 1.19 -7.54 -2.31
C SER A 421 -0.10 -7.18 -1.58
N SER A 422 -0.85 -8.19 -1.13
CA SER A 422 -2.13 -8.02 -0.41
C SER A 422 -1.96 -7.32 0.94
N HIS A 423 -0.96 -7.72 1.73
CA HIS A 423 -0.65 -7.06 3.01
C HIS A 423 -0.21 -5.61 2.83
N LEU A 424 0.61 -5.34 1.80
CA LEU A 424 1.07 -3.99 1.50
C LEU A 424 -0.10 -3.10 1.08
N GLU A 425 -0.99 -3.56 0.19
CA GLU A 425 -2.20 -2.82 -0.22
C GLU A 425 -3.08 -2.44 0.99
N THR A 426 -3.38 -3.41 1.86
CA THR A 426 -4.18 -3.18 3.07
C THR A 426 -3.53 -2.18 4.03
N ARG A 427 -2.22 -2.29 4.25
CA ARG A 427 -1.49 -1.41 5.19
C ARG A 427 -1.27 -0.01 4.62
N LEU A 428 -1.12 0.12 3.30
CA LEU A 428 -1.03 1.42 2.62
C LEU A 428 -2.34 2.18 2.71
N ASN A 429 -3.47 1.55 2.40
CA ASN A 429 -4.80 2.17 2.54
C ASN A 429 -5.00 2.77 3.94
N ARG A 430 -4.76 1.98 4.99
CA ARG A 430 -4.86 2.46 6.38
C ARG A 430 -3.90 3.60 6.69
N SER A 431 -2.68 3.54 6.16
CA SER A 431 -1.66 4.55 6.45
C SER A 431 -1.94 5.87 5.75
N PHE A 432 -2.50 5.85 4.54
CA PHE A 432 -2.91 7.05 3.80
C PHE A 432 -3.99 7.81 4.55
N VAL A 433 -5.02 7.09 5.02
CA VAL A 433 -6.07 7.66 5.89
C VAL A 433 -5.47 8.20 7.20
N TRP A 434 -4.57 7.43 7.84
CA TRP A 434 -3.92 7.85 9.07
C TRP A 434 -3.06 9.13 8.91
N MET A 435 -2.52 9.40 7.71
CA MET A 435 -1.77 10.63 7.45
C MET A 435 -2.61 11.89 7.62
N ALA A 436 -3.92 11.82 7.35
CA ALA A 436 -4.84 12.95 7.58
C ALA A 436 -5.03 13.25 9.07
N SER A 437 -4.72 12.29 9.96
CA SER A 437 -4.76 12.44 11.42
C SER A 437 -6.07 13.06 11.92
N TYR A 438 -7.20 12.70 11.28
CA TYR A 438 -8.49 13.28 11.59
C TYR A 438 -9.00 12.82 12.94
N SER A 439 -9.32 13.79 13.80
CA SER A 439 -9.93 13.56 15.11
C SER A 439 -11.29 14.25 15.16
N GLN A 440 -12.36 13.45 15.18
CA GLN A 440 -13.73 13.98 15.23
C GLN A 440 -14.01 14.79 16.52
N ALA A 441 -13.33 14.45 17.62
CA ALA A 441 -13.52 15.13 18.90
C ALA A 441 -12.89 16.53 18.95
N THR A 442 -11.74 16.72 18.30
CA THR A 442 -11.00 18.00 18.28
C THR A 442 -11.24 18.80 16.99
N GLN A 443 -11.89 18.21 16.00
CA GLN A 443 -12.00 18.73 14.62
C GLN A 443 -10.64 19.07 13.99
N GLU A 444 -9.58 18.42 14.44
CA GLU A 444 -8.24 18.58 13.89
C GLU A 444 -8.05 17.66 12.70
N ILE A 445 -7.46 18.20 11.63
CA ILE A 445 -7.07 17.46 10.43
C ILE A 445 -5.75 18.03 9.91
N ALA A 446 -4.94 17.18 9.30
CA ALA A 446 -3.72 17.60 8.62
C ALA A 446 -4.05 18.40 7.35
N ARG A 447 -3.15 19.30 6.97
CA ARG A 447 -3.31 20.11 5.76
C ARG A 447 -3.18 19.24 4.49
N PRO A 448 -4.01 19.46 3.46
CA PRO A 448 -3.91 18.75 2.19
C PRO A 448 -2.48 18.72 1.61
N SER A 449 -1.75 19.84 1.63
CA SER A 449 -0.38 19.91 1.12
C SER A 449 0.62 19.05 1.90
N GLU A 450 0.47 18.95 3.22
CA GLU A 450 1.31 18.11 4.07
C GLU A 450 1.02 16.63 3.86
N VAL A 451 -0.25 16.26 3.74
CA VAL A 451 -0.66 14.89 3.42
C VAL A 451 -0.16 14.51 2.03
N LEU A 452 -0.30 15.39 1.04
CA LEU A 452 0.19 15.15 -0.31
C LEU A 452 1.71 14.97 -0.36
N ALA A 453 2.48 15.80 0.37
CA ALA A 453 3.93 15.64 0.47
C ALA A 453 4.32 14.29 1.10
N GLY A 454 3.59 13.85 2.13
CA GLY A 454 3.75 12.53 2.75
C GLY A 454 3.37 11.37 1.83
N LEU A 455 2.27 11.49 1.08
CA LEU A 455 1.88 10.48 0.10
C LEU A 455 2.91 10.36 -1.02
N ARG A 456 3.40 11.49 -1.56
CA ARG A 456 4.45 11.51 -2.58
C ARG A 456 5.74 10.84 -2.09
N SER A 457 6.12 11.02 -0.82
CA SER A 457 7.29 10.33 -0.26
C SER A 457 7.09 8.82 -0.14
N TYR A 458 5.90 8.37 0.31
CA TYR A 458 5.54 6.96 0.35
C TYR A 458 5.54 6.34 -1.06
N ILE A 459 4.87 6.98 -2.02
CA ILE A 459 4.78 6.54 -3.42
C ILE A 459 6.17 6.41 -4.03
N ALA A 460 7.03 7.45 -3.91
CA ALA A 460 8.37 7.43 -4.47
C ALA A 460 9.23 6.30 -3.87
N PHE A 461 9.15 6.09 -2.55
CA PHE A 461 9.87 5.01 -1.91
C PHE A 461 9.36 3.63 -2.35
N ILE A 462 8.05 3.38 -2.35
CA ILE A 462 7.47 2.10 -2.76
C ILE A 462 7.75 1.80 -4.23
N GLN A 463 7.72 2.81 -5.11
CA GLN A 463 8.13 2.66 -6.50
C GLN A 463 9.60 2.24 -6.63
N SER A 464 10.49 2.82 -5.82
CA SER A 464 11.90 2.41 -5.78
C SER A 464 12.08 0.97 -5.27
N LEU A 465 11.19 0.52 -4.37
CA LEU A 465 11.20 -0.84 -3.84
C LEU A 465 10.74 -1.90 -4.84
N GLY A 466 9.94 -1.54 -5.85
CA GLY A 466 9.50 -2.47 -6.89
C GLY A 466 10.65 -3.06 -7.72
N GLN A 467 11.87 -2.51 -7.62
CA GLN A 467 13.08 -3.11 -8.20
C GLN A 467 13.67 -4.24 -7.35
N PHE A 468 13.40 -4.22 -6.04
CA PHE A 468 13.92 -5.17 -5.05
C PHE A 468 12.90 -6.25 -4.69
N THR A 469 11.61 -5.94 -4.74
CA THR A 469 10.52 -6.89 -4.52
C THR A 469 9.91 -7.27 -5.87
N CYS A 470 9.63 -8.55 -6.15
CA CYS A 470 8.91 -8.98 -7.37
C CYS A 470 7.42 -8.57 -7.36
N VAL A 471 7.10 -7.46 -6.72
CA VAL A 471 5.75 -6.93 -6.53
C VAL A 471 5.52 -5.80 -7.53
N ASP A 472 4.37 -5.81 -8.20
CA ASP A 472 3.96 -4.69 -9.05
C ASP A 472 3.51 -3.51 -8.18
N ALA A 473 4.49 -2.71 -7.74
CA ALA A 473 4.29 -1.50 -6.96
C ALA A 473 3.33 -0.53 -7.66
N SER A 474 3.35 -0.46 -8.99
CA SER A 474 2.50 0.44 -9.75
C SER A 474 1.03 0.01 -9.70
N ARG A 475 0.74 -1.29 -9.77
CA ARG A 475 -0.62 -1.82 -9.58
C ARG A 475 -1.15 -1.52 -8.19
N ILE A 476 -0.35 -1.79 -7.15
CA ILE A 476 -0.75 -1.56 -5.75
C ILE A 476 -1.07 -0.07 -5.52
N ILE A 477 -0.17 0.82 -5.93
CA ILE A 477 -0.35 2.27 -5.74
C ILE A 477 -1.60 2.76 -6.46
N ARG A 478 -1.84 2.33 -7.71
CA ARG A 478 -3.04 2.71 -8.45
C ARG A 478 -4.33 2.24 -7.77
N ASN A 479 -4.37 0.99 -7.31
CA ASN A 479 -5.54 0.44 -6.63
C ASN A 479 -5.86 1.23 -5.35
N VAL A 480 -4.86 1.43 -4.49
CA VAL A 480 -4.98 2.16 -3.22
C VAL A 480 -5.43 3.60 -3.47
N LEU A 481 -4.74 4.34 -4.35
CA LEU A 481 -5.08 5.74 -4.62
C LEU A 481 -6.48 5.88 -5.22
N LEU A 482 -6.87 5.01 -6.15
CA LEU A 482 -8.20 5.06 -6.75
C LEU A 482 -9.30 4.80 -5.70
N GLN A 483 -9.09 3.87 -4.78
CA GLN A 483 -10.02 3.63 -3.68
C GLN A 483 -10.17 4.88 -2.78
N GLN A 484 -9.08 5.61 -2.51
CA GLN A 484 -9.15 6.83 -1.69
C GLN A 484 -9.98 7.97 -2.31
N THR A 485 -10.19 7.95 -3.64
CA THR A 485 -11.06 8.92 -4.35
C THR A 485 -12.56 8.62 -4.21
N GLN A 486 -12.92 7.40 -3.79
CA GLN A 486 -14.30 6.98 -3.55
C GLN A 486 -14.70 7.34 -2.12
N PRO A 487 -16.00 7.44 -1.77
CA PRO A 487 -16.42 7.76 -0.41
C PRO A 487 -16.09 6.65 0.61
N LEU A 488 -16.15 5.38 0.19
CA LEU A 488 -15.80 4.21 0.99
C LEU A 488 -14.79 3.37 0.22
N ASP A 489 -13.87 2.73 0.95
CA ASP A 489 -12.94 1.77 0.37
C ASP A 489 -13.58 0.39 0.15
N SER A 490 -12.82 -0.57 -0.38
CA SER A 490 -13.31 -1.93 -0.62
C SER A 490 -13.70 -2.71 0.65
N SER A 491 -13.24 -2.26 1.82
CA SER A 491 -13.63 -2.79 3.13
C SER A 491 -14.82 -2.08 3.76
N GLY A 492 -15.34 -1.02 3.14
CA GLY A 492 -16.42 -0.20 3.68
C GLY A 492 -15.96 0.84 4.71
N GLU A 493 -14.66 1.12 4.81
CA GLU A 493 -14.09 2.14 5.69
C GLU A 493 -14.08 3.52 4.99
N GLN A 494 -14.07 4.58 5.81
CA GLN A 494 -14.05 5.95 5.30
C GLN A 494 -12.70 6.30 4.69
N THR A 495 -12.73 6.92 3.51
CA THR A 495 -11.55 7.37 2.77
C THR A 495 -11.19 8.82 3.08
N LEU A 496 -10.04 9.26 2.56
CA LEU A 496 -9.65 10.67 2.56
C LEU A 496 -10.74 11.59 1.97
N THR A 497 -11.43 11.15 0.92
CA THR A 497 -12.52 11.91 0.28
C THR A 497 -13.63 12.23 1.26
N THR A 498 -14.14 11.23 1.99
CA THR A 498 -15.22 11.42 2.97
C THR A 498 -14.75 12.27 4.15
N ILE A 499 -13.53 12.03 4.64
CA ILE A 499 -12.97 12.74 5.79
C ILE A 499 -12.82 14.24 5.50
N TYR A 500 -12.16 14.61 4.39
CA TYR A 500 -12.01 16.01 4.01
C TYR A 500 -13.35 16.67 3.67
N THR A 501 -14.25 15.97 2.96
CA THR A 501 -15.58 16.51 2.63
C THR A 501 -16.35 16.87 3.89
N ASN A 502 -16.40 15.96 4.88
CA ASN A 502 -17.06 16.22 6.15
C ASN A 502 -16.41 17.36 6.93
N TRP A 503 -15.08 17.43 6.96
CA TRP A 503 -14.37 18.49 7.67
C TRP A 503 -14.61 19.87 7.06
N TYR A 504 -14.55 20.02 5.73
CA TYR A 504 -14.82 21.31 5.07
C TYR A 504 -16.26 21.79 5.31
N LEU A 505 -17.23 20.88 5.36
CA LEU A 505 -18.63 21.21 5.63
C LEU A 505 -18.88 21.56 7.10
N GLU A 506 -18.45 20.69 8.03
CA GLU A 506 -18.79 20.80 9.46
C GLU A 506 -17.86 21.70 10.26
N ALA A 507 -16.62 21.92 9.82
CA ALA A 507 -15.66 22.81 10.47
C ALA A 507 -15.56 24.14 9.75
N LEU A 508 -15.06 24.16 8.50
CA LEU A 508 -14.74 25.40 7.78
C LEU A 508 -16.00 26.18 7.39
N LEU A 509 -16.91 25.61 6.60
CA LEU A 509 -18.09 26.32 6.09
C LEU A 509 -19.11 26.61 7.19
N ARG A 510 -19.20 25.74 8.21
CA ARG A 510 -20.03 26.02 9.39
C ARG A 510 -19.54 27.24 10.15
N GLN A 511 -18.22 27.39 10.35
CA GLN A 511 -17.65 28.57 10.99
C GLN A 511 -17.69 29.83 10.11
N ALA A 512 -17.69 29.68 8.78
CA ALA A 512 -17.97 30.78 7.85
C ALA A 512 -19.39 31.32 8.07
N SER A 513 -20.38 30.43 8.18
CA SER A 513 -21.79 30.81 8.40
C SER A 513 -22.06 31.50 9.75
N THR A 514 -21.21 31.29 10.75
CA THR A 514 -21.28 31.99 12.05
C THR A 514 -20.51 33.32 12.06
N GLY A 515 -19.89 33.69 10.93
CA GLY A 515 -19.11 34.91 10.75
C GLY A 515 -17.72 34.87 11.40
N ALA A 516 -17.22 33.70 11.81
CA ALA A 516 -15.87 33.55 12.34
C ALA A 516 -14.80 33.49 11.24
N ILE A 517 -15.20 33.07 10.03
CA ILE A 517 -14.35 32.95 8.86
C ILE A 517 -14.93 33.82 7.73
N VAL A 518 -14.05 34.55 7.03
CA VAL A 518 -14.43 35.49 5.97
C VAL A 518 -13.69 35.13 4.69
N LEU A 519 -14.38 35.17 3.55
CA LEU A 519 -13.74 35.01 2.25
C LEU A 519 -12.97 36.30 1.89
N SER A 520 -11.70 36.15 1.49
CA SER A 520 -10.92 37.22 0.90
C SER A 520 -10.69 36.95 -0.58
N PRO A 521 -11.38 37.66 -1.49
CA PRO A 521 -11.05 37.63 -2.91
C PRO A 521 -9.61 38.04 -3.20
N ALA A 522 -9.04 39.00 -2.45
CA ALA A 522 -7.65 39.45 -2.62
C ALA A 522 -6.62 38.34 -2.39
N MET A 523 -6.82 37.51 -1.38
CA MET A 523 -5.94 36.36 -1.08
C MET A 523 -6.39 35.06 -1.76
N GLN A 524 -7.57 35.04 -2.39
CA GLN A 524 -8.22 33.86 -2.94
C GLN A 524 -8.30 32.71 -1.92
N ALA A 525 -8.68 33.03 -0.68
CA ALA A 525 -8.75 32.10 0.44
C ALA A 525 -9.81 32.53 1.47
N PHE A 526 -10.28 31.59 2.29
CA PHE A 526 -11.01 31.90 3.51
C PHE A 526 -10.02 32.23 4.63
N ILE A 527 -10.28 33.33 5.33
CA ILE A 527 -9.40 33.87 6.37
C ILE A 527 -10.15 33.87 7.70
N SER A 528 -9.47 33.39 8.74
CA SER A 528 -9.99 33.40 10.09
C SER A 528 -10.00 34.83 10.65
N VAL A 529 -11.15 35.28 11.16
CA VAL A 529 -11.22 36.56 11.88
C VAL A 529 -10.80 36.32 13.32
N PRO A 530 -9.76 37.00 13.83
CA PRO A 530 -9.30 36.80 15.20
C PRO A 530 -10.38 37.27 16.19
N ARG A 531 -11.06 36.31 16.82
CA ARG A 531 -12.00 36.54 17.93
C ARG A 531 -11.39 35.94 19.20
N GLU A 532 -11.61 36.59 20.34
CA GLU A 532 -11.17 36.04 21.63
C GLU A 532 -12.02 34.79 21.96
N GLY A 533 -11.45 33.61 21.69
CA GLY A 533 -12.06 32.30 21.96
C GLY A 533 -12.29 31.45 20.70
N GLU A 534 -11.88 30.18 20.80
CA GLU A 534 -12.22 29.04 19.91
C GLU A 534 -11.95 29.21 18.39
N GLN A 535 -10.69 29.31 18.00
CA GLN A 535 -10.27 28.77 16.69
C GLN A 535 -9.20 27.71 16.91
N SER A 536 -9.55 26.46 16.62
CA SER A 536 -8.62 25.34 16.63
C SER A 536 -7.70 25.33 15.40
N PHE A 537 -8.08 26.02 14.32
CA PHE A 537 -7.31 26.09 13.08
C PHE A 537 -7.39 27.47 12.40
N SER A 538 -6.42 27.78 11.54
CA SER A 538 -6.44 28.95 10.66
C SER A 538 -7.00 28.58 9.30
N ALA A 539 -8.10 29.19 8.88
CA ALA A 539 -8.81 28.82 7.64
C ALA A 539 -7.96 29.02 6.37
N GLU A 540 -7.03 29.98 6.39
CA GLU A 540 -6.16 30.30 5.27
C GLU A 540 -5.17 29.16 4.97
N GLU A 541 -4.78 28.39 5.98
CA GLU A 541 -3.90 27.23 5.83
C GLU A 541 -4.60 25.98 5.28
N PHE A 542 -5.90 26.06 4.98
CA PHE A 542 -6.68 24.96 4.39
C PHE A 542 -7.43 25.36 3.11
N SER A 543 -7.49 26.66 2.79
CA SER A 543 -8.32 27.16 1.69
C SER A 543 -7.60 28.03 0.69
N ASP A 544 -6.29 28.25 0.85
CA ASP A 544 -5.51 28.93 -0.17
C ASP A 544 -5.46 28.13 -1.48
N ILE A 545 -4.91 28.78 -2.51
CA ILE A 545 -4.76 28.19 -3.85
C ILE A 545 -3.91 26.90 -3.79
N SER A 546 -2.86 26.88 -2.95
CA SER A 546 -1.94 25.74 -2.83
C SER A 546 -2.64 24.51 -2.23
N GLU A 547 -3.45 24.72 -1.21
CA GLU A 547 -4.22 23.70 -0.51
C GLU A 547 -5.39 23.20 -1.35
N MET A 548 -6.08 24.09 -2.09
CA MET A 548 -7.12 23.67 -3.04
C MET A 548 -6.56 22.82 -4.18
N ARG A 549 -5.36 23.15 -4.69
CA ARG A 549 -4.63 22.30 -5.64
C ARG A 549 -4.23 20.96 -5.02
N ALA A 550 -3.67 20.98 -3.82
CA ALA A 550 -3.25 19.76 -3.14
C ALA A 550 -4.45 18.85 -2.84
N LEU A 551 -5.58 19.41 -2.40
CA LEU A 551 -6.84 18.70 -2.21
C LEU A 551 -7.33 18.08 -3.53
N ALA A 552 -7.30 18.84 -4.63
CA ALA A 552 -7.70 18.34 -5.93
C ALA A 552 -6.80 17.20 -6.44
N GLU A 553 -5.50 17.24 -6.17
CA GLU A 553 -4.57 16.15 -6.50
C GLU A 553 -4.80 14.90 -5.64
N LEU A 554 -5.15 15.08 -4.36
CA LEU A 554 -5.46 13.98 -3.44
C LEU A 554 -6.77 13.26 -3.79
N LEU A 555 -7.84 14.02 -4.01
CA LEU A 555 -9.20 13.49 -4.23
C LEU A 555 -9.44 13.12 -5.70
N GLY A 556 -8.75 13.79 -6.62
CA GLY A 556 -8.97 13.68 -8.05
C GLY A 556 -10.40 14.07 -8.47
N PRO A 557 -10.76 13.87 -9.76
CA PRO A 557 -12.09 14.23 -10.26
C PRO A 557 -13.25 13.54 -9.53
N TYR A 558 -13.08 12.28 -9.12
CA TYR A 558 -14.13 11.52 -8.42
C TYR A 558 -14.42 12.09 -7.04
N GLY A 559 -13.39 12.30 -6.22
CA GLY A 559 -13.56 12.86 -4.88
C GLY A 559 -14.01 14.32 -4.92
N MET A 560 -13.54 15.11 -5.89
CA MET A 560 -13.98 16.49 -6.06
C MET A 560 -15.44 16.58 -6.54
N LYS A 561 -15.92 15.64 -7.36
CA LYS A 561 -17.34 15.50 -7.69
C LYS A 561 -18.17 15.15 -6.45
N PHE A 562 -17.69 14.22 -5.61
CA PHE A 562 -18.36 13.89 -4.36
C PHE A 562 -18.45 15.10 -3.41
N LEU A 563 -17.35 15.84 -3.21
CA LEU A 563 -17.33 17.09 -2.44
C LEU A 563 -18.36 18.08 -3.00
N SER A 564 -18.33 18.29 -4.32
CA SER A 564 -19.29 19.09 -5.07
C SER A 564 -20.74 18.73 -4.77
N ASP A 565 -21.10 17.45 -4.86
CA ASP A 565 -22.48 17.00 -4.72
C ASP A 565 -22.99 17.22 -3.28
N ASN A 566 -22.13 17.03 -2.28
CA ASN A 566 -22.46 17.35 -0.89
C ASN A 566 -22.63 18.86 -0.67
N LEU A 567 -21.79 19.70 -1.27
CA LEU A 567 -21.97 21.16 -1.25
C LEU A 567 -23.32 21.57 -1.89
N MET A 568 -23.68 20.97 -3.04
CA MET A 568 -24.95 21.22 -3.71
C MET A 568 -26.16 20.76 -2.91
N TRP A 569 -26.03 19.71 -2.10
CA TRP A 569 -27.07 19.29 -1.17
C TRP A 569 -27.36 20.36 -0.11
N HIS A 570 -26.31 20.96 0.47
CA HIS A 570 -26.48 22.07 1.42
C HIS A 570 -27.07 23.32 0.76
N VAL A 571 -26.64 23.68 -0.46
CA VAL A 571 -27.26 24.78 -1.24
C VAL A 571 -28.74 24.52 -1.47
N THR A 572 -29.07 23.32 -1.92
CA THR A 572 -30.45 22.86 -2.13
C THR A 572 -31.29 22.99 -0.86
N SER A 573 -30.76 22.59 0.29
CA SER A 573 -31.42 22.76 1.59
C SER A 573 -31.72 24.24 1.91
N GLN A 574 -30.77 25.14 1.66
CA GLN A 574 -30.99 26.58 1.85
C GLN A 574 -32.02 27.15 0.87
N VAL A 575 -32.04 26.69 -0.39
CA VAL A 575 -33.03 27.12 -1.40
C VAL A 575 -34.45 26.68 -1.01
N VAL A 576 -34.63 25.49 -0.43
CA VAL A 576 -35.93 25.05 0.09
C VAL A 576 -36.44 25.98 1.19
N GLU A 577 -35.58 26.39 2.11
CA GLU A 577 -35.95 27.34 3.16
C GLU A 577 -36.25 28.74 2.60
N LEU A 578 -35.51 29.19 1.58
CA LEU A 578 -35.80 30.44 0.87
C LEU A 578 -37.16 30.40 0.17
N LYS A 579 -37.53 29.27 -0.46
CA LYS A 579 -38.85 29.08 -1.07
C LYS A 579 -39.98 29.25 -0.04
N LYS A 580 -39.80 28.72 1.19
CA LYS A 580 -40.78 28.91 2.29
C LYS A 580 -40.98 30.39 2.61
N LEU A 581 -39.89 31.15 2.75
CA LEU A 581 -39.95 32.59 3.02
C LEU A 581 -40.64 33.38 1.88
N VAL A 582 -40.43 32.96 0.63
CA VAL A 582 -41.13 33.53 -0.53
C VAL A 582 -42.62 33.21 -0.49
N THR A 583 -43.00 31.98 -0.14
CA THR A 583 -44.42 31.60 -0.03
C THR A 583 -45.14 32.34 1.09
N GLU A 584 -44.48 32.58 2.23
CA GLU A 584 -45.02 33.37 3.35
C GLU A 584 -45.29 34.84 2.96
N ASN A 585 -44.47 35.41 2.07
CA ASN A 585 -44.56 36.81 1.65
C ASN A 585 -45.15 36.99 0.23
N MET A 586 -45.76 35.95 -0.33
CA MET A 586 -46.10 35.89 -1.77
C MET A 586 -46.96 37.07 -2.23
N ASP A 587 -48.03 37.41 -1.51
CA ASP A 587 -48.96 38.48 -1.89
C ASP A 587 -48.28 39.85 -1.90
N VAL A 588 -47.43 40.11 -0.92
CA VAL A 588 -46.67 41.37 -0.80
C VAL A 588 -45.64 41.46 -1.92
N LEU A 589 -44.91 40.38 -2.21
CA LEU A 589 -43.90 40.34 -3.28
C LEU A 589 -44.51 40.55 -4.68
N VAL A 590 -45.70 39.99 -4.94
CA VAL A 590 -46.45 40.22 -6.19
C VAL A 590 -46.85 41.70 -6.32
N GLN A 591 -47.31 42.31 -5.23
CA GLN A 591 -47.65 43.74 -5.22
C GLN A 591 -46.40 44.60 -5.44
N ILE A 592 -45.25 44.21 -4.88
CA ILE A 592 -43.97 44.90 -5.07
C ILE A 592 -43.52 44.84 -6.53
N ARG A 593 -43.50 43.64 -7.11
CA ARG A 593 -43.13 43.43 -8.52
C ARG A 593 -44.02 44.20 -9.50
N SER A 594 -45.28 44.47 -9.14
CA SER A 594 -46.21 45.21 -10.01
C SER A 594 -46.13 46.73 -9.85
N ASN A 595 -45.62 47.22 -8.71
CA ASN A 595 -45.68 48.64 -8.34
C ASN A 595 -44.31 49.28 -8.05
N PHE A 596 -43.19 48.65 -8.41
CA PHE A 596 -41.85 49.16 -8.08
C PHE A 596 -41.51 50.54 -8.67
N TYR A 597 -42.23 50.98 -9.71
CA TYR A 597 -42.14 52.34 -10.26
C TYR A 597 -42.83 53.42 -9.41
N LYS A 598 -43.61 53.05 -8.39
CA LYS A 598 -44.41 53.97 -7.54
C LYS A 598 -43.81 54.03 -6.13
N PRO A 599 -42.96 55.03 -5.81
CA PRO A 599 -42.24 55.09 -4.53
C PRO A 599 -43.18 55.19 -3.32
N GLU A 600 -44.29 55.91 -3.42
CA GLU A 600 -45.27 56.06 -2.34
C GLU A 600 -45.88 54.72 -1.88
N GLN A 601 -46.15 53.83 -2.83
CA GLN A 601 -46.65 52.49 -2.53
C GLN A 601 -45.55 51.60 -1.94
N MET A 602 -44.29 51.80 -2.35
CA MET A 602 -43.15 51.03 -1.83
C MET A 602 -42.85 51.30 -0.36
N VAL A 603 -42.96 52.54 0.09
CA VAL A 603 -42.78 52.90 1.49
C VAL A 603 -43.78 52.16 2.41
N SER A 604 -44.99 51.86 1.93
CA SER A 604 -45.99 51.10 2.69
C SER A 604 -45.86 49.57 2.58
N LEU A 605 -45.30 49.06 1.48
CA LEU A 605 -45.18 47.63 1.21
C LEU A 605 -43.90 47.01 1.82
N LEU A 606 -42.77 47.73 1.80
CA LEU A 606 -41.49 47.21 2.32
C LEU A 606 -41.54 46.81 3.80
N PRO A 607 -42.15 47.57 4.72
CA PRO A 607 -42.23 47.18 6.14
C PRO A 607 -43.13 45.96 6.40
N ARG A 608 -43.96 45.56 5.43
CA ARG A 608 -44.84 44.37 5.56
C ARG A 608 -44.11 43.06 5.28
N LEU A 609 -42.89 43.10 4.73
CA LEU A 609 -42.07 41.92 4.51
C LEU A 609 -41.55 41.38 5.85
N THR A 610 -41.79 40.11 6.10
CA THR A 610 -41.25 39.41 7.28
C THR A 610 -39.95 38.69 6.91
N SER A 611 -39.02 38.60 7.87
CA SER A 611 -37.81 37.75 7.74
C SER A 611 -36.85 38.11 6.59
N ALA A 612 -36.83 39.37 6.13
CA ALA A 612 -35.92 39.82 5.06
C ALA A 612 -34.42 39.61 5.40
N ASP A 613 -34.03 39.78 6.67
CA ASP A 613 -32.67 39.47 7.14
C ASP A 613 -32.30 37.99 6.97
N ASN A 614 -33.28 37.09 7.13
CA ASN A 614 -33.06 35.65 6.96
C ASN A 614 -32.87 35.29 5.48
N VAL A 615 -33.55 35.99 4.57
CA VAL A 615 -33.34 35.82 3.12
C VAL A 615 -31.90 36.17 2.75
N LEU A 616 -31.41 37.32 3.23
CA LEU A 616 -30.03 37.76 2.99
C LEU A 616 -29.01 36.79 3.60
N LYS A 617 -29.18 36.41 4.87
CA LYS A 617 -28.28 35.44 5.54
C LYS A 617 -28.20 34.11 4.79
N ARG A 618 -29.34 33.54 4.38
CA ARG A 618 -29.38 32.27 3.64
C ARG A 618 -28.76 32.40 2.24
N MET A 619 -29.00 33.50 1.54
CA MET A 619 -28.34 33.76 0.25
C MET A 619 -26.83 33.97 0.41
N THR A 620 -26.37 34.60 1.50
CA THR A 620 -24.94 34.72 1.81
C THR A 620 -24.31 33.36 2.05
N ILE A 621 -24.95 32.48 2.83
CA ILE A 621 -24.48 31.09 3.06
C ILE A 621 -24.38 30.32 1.74
N ILE A 622 -25.38 30.45 0.85
CA ILE A 622 -25.32 29.84 -0.49
C ILE A 622 -24.11 30.39 -1.26
N GLY A 623 -23.88 31.69 -1.19
CA GLY A 623 -22.73 32.35 -1.81
C GLY A 623 -21.39 31.84 -1.28
N GLU A 624 -21.25 31.67 0.03
CA GLU A 624 -20.05 31.12 0.66
C GLU A 624 -19.74 29.71 0.15
N ILE A 625 -20.76 28.84 0.13
CA ILE A 625 -20.64 27.46 -0.37
C ILE A 625 -20.25 27.43 -1.85
N LEU A 626 -20.89 28.27 -2.69
CA LEU A 626 -20.59 28.36 -4.11
C LEU A 626 -19.20 28.96 -4.38
N SER A 627 -18.75 29.89 -3.54
CA SER A 627 -17.41 30.46 -3.65
C SER A 627 -16.33 29.44 -3.26
N PHE A 628 -16.55 28.66 -2.19
CA PHE A 628 -15.69 27.53 -1.84
C PHE A 628 -15.63 26.49 -2.98
N ARG A 629 -16.78 26.13 -3.54
CA ARG A 629 -16.86 25.23 -4.70
C ARG A 629 -16.05 25.76 -5.89
N PHE A 630 -16.17 27.04 -6.20
CA PHE A 630 -15.44 27.66 -7.30
C PHE A 630 -13.91 27.58 -7.09
N MET A 631 -13.43 27.83 -5.86
CA MET A 631 -12.01 27.67 -5.52
C MET A 631 -11.54 26.22 -5.65
N ALA A 632 -12.35 25.26 -5.16
CA ALA A 632 -12.08 23.83 -5.30
C ALA A 632 -12.02 23.39 -6.78
N GLN A 633 -12.94 23.87 -7.62
CA GLN A 633 -12.92 23.61 -9.07
C GLN A 633 -11.73 24.26 -9.77
N SER A 634 -11.37 25.47 -9.37
CA SER A 634 -10.19 26.17 -9.92
C SER A 634 -8.90 25.38 -9.63
N GLY A 635 -8.76 24.86 -8.41
CA GLY A 635 -7.66 23.94 -8.06
C GLY A 635 -7.65 22.67 -8.91
N LEU A 636 -8.83 22.07 -9.16
CA LEU A 636 -8.96 20.89 -10.03
C LEU A 636 -8.60 21.19 -11.49
N CYS A 637 -8.99 22.35 -12.01
CA CYS A 637 -8.67 22.79 -13.37
C CYS A 637 -7.17 22.91 -13.59
N GLU A 638 -6.44 23.41 -12.61
CA GLU A 638 -4.98 23.56 -12.69
C GLU A 638 -4.25 22.22 -12.59
N VAL A 639 -4.75 21.27 -11.79
CA VAL A 639 -4.21 19.90 -11.74
C VAL A 639 -4.54 19.11 -13.01
N GLY A 640 -5.75 19.31 -13.55
CA GLY A 640 -6.26 18.64 -14.75
C GLY A 640 -5.81 19.25 -16.08
N ALA A 641 -5.04 20.34 -16.07
CA ALA A 641 -4.66 21.09 -17.27
C ALA A 641 -3.85 20.27 -18.30
N ASP A 642 -3.25 19.14 -17.91
CA ASP A 642 -2.61 18.20 -18.82
C ASP A 642 -3.61 17.40 -19.69
N LEU A 643 -4.89 17.31 -19.29
CA LEU A 643 -5.98 16.72 -20.07
C LEU A 643 -6.62 17.82 -20.93
N SER A 644 -6.01 18.08 -22.08
CA SER A 644 -6.45 19.09 -23.07
C SER A 644 -7.86 18.81 -23.64
N LEU A 645 -8.90 19.21 -22.91
CA LEU A 645 -10.30 19.27 -23.35
C LEU A 645 -10.73 20.73 -23.53
N ARG A 646 -9.93 21.53 -24.25
CA ARG A 646 -10.31 22.90 -24.66
C ARG A 646 -10.74 22.88 -26.13
N GLY A 647 -11.95 22.41 -26.39
CA GLY A 647 -12.60 22.50 -27.70
C GLY A 647 -13.93 23.25 -27.61
N PRO A 648 -14.30 24.10 -28.60
CA PRO A 648 -15.60 24.76 -28.62
C PRO A 648 -16.68 23.73 -29.02
N CYS A 649 -17.37 23.17 -28.02
CA CYS A 649 -18.40 22.15 -28.23
C CYS A 649 -19.79 22.73 -27.92
N LYS A 650 -20.76 22.40 -28.78
CA LYS A 650 -22.15 22.92 -28.76
C LYS A 650 -22.86 22.67 -27.43
N VAL A 651 -23.77 23.56 -27.07
CA VAL A 651 -24.47 23.71 -25.78
C VAL A 651 -25.41 22.54 -25.45
N THR A 652 -24.90 21.48 -24.82
CA THR A 652 -25.73 20.48 -24.10
C THR A 652 -25.28 20.37 -22.64
N LEU A 653 -26.22 20.21 -21.70
CA LEU A 653 -25.93 20.08 -20.26
C LEU A 653 -24.91 18.96 -19.96
N SER A 654 -24.87 17.91 -20.79
CA SER A 654 -23.88 16.84 -20.72
C SER A 654 -22.42 17.31 -20.95
N ILE A 655 -22.22 18.33 -21.79
CA ILE A 655 -20.88 18.90 -22.02
C ILE A 655 -20.47 19.75 -20.82
N PHE A 656 -21.41 20.48 -20.19
CA PHE A 656 -21.14 21.18 -18.95
C PHE A 656 -20.84 20.23 -17.80
N GLU A 657 -21.49 19.06 -17.72
CA GLU A 657 -21.16 18.05 -16.71
C GLU A 657 -19.72 17.54 -16.89
N LEU A 658 -19.30 17.27 -18.13
CA LEU A 658 -17.93 16.88 -18.42
C LEU A 658 -16.92 18.01 -18.14
N ALA A 659 -17.25 19.24 -18.51
CA ALA A 659 -16.41 20.41 -18.29
C ALA A 659 -16.21 20.69 -16.79
N THR A 660 -17.28 20.65 -16.00
CA THR A 660 -17.21 20.83 -14.54
C THR A 660 -16.49 19.69 -13.84
N ALA A 661 -16.60 18.45 -14.33
CA ALA A 661 -15.80 17.32 -13.84
C ALA A 661 -14.28 17.50 -14.08
N ALA A 662 -13.89 18.31 -15.08
CA ALA A 662 -12.51 18.73 -15.32
C ALA A 662 -12.14 20.04 -14.60
N GLY A 663 -13.03 20.61 -13.78
CA GLY A 663 -12.81 21.88 -13.09
C GLY A 663 -13.00 23.13 -13.96
N ILE A 664 -13.48 23.00 -15.21
CA ILE A 664 -13.69 24.14 -16.09
C ILE A 664 -14.91 24.94 -15.62
N PRO A 665 -14.78 26.26 -15.38
CA PRO A 665 -15.92 27.08 -14.98
C PRO A 665 -16.95 27.15 -16.10
N CYS A 666 -18.22 26.98 -15.74
CA CYS A 666 -19.35 27.01 -16.66
C CYS A 666 -20.31 28.14 -16.25
N ASP A 667 -20.91 28.81 -17.23
CA ASP A 667 -21.93 29.85 -16.98
C ASP A 667 -23.17 29.31 -16.27
N ILE A 668 -23.49 28.04 -16.53
CA ILE A 668 -24.59 27.31 -15.90
C ILE A 668 -24.00 26.07 -15.22
N ASP A 669 -24.15 25.98 -13.90
CA ASP A 669 -23.68 24.83 -13.13
C ASP A 669 -24.64 23.62 -13.29
N PRO A 670 -24.21 22.54 -13.96
CA PRO A 670 -25.04 21.36 -14.20
C PRO A 670 -25.35 20.59 -12.90
N ALA A 671 -24.45 20.62 -11.91
CA ALA A 671 -24.67 19.93 -10.63
C ALA A 671 -25.76 20.67 -9.83
N LEU A 672 -25.74 22.00 -9.84
CA LEU A 672 -26.78 22.81 -9.21
C LEU A 672 -28.13 22.66 -9.93
N VAL A 673 -28.15 22.68 -11.27
CA VAL A 673 -29.36 22.42 -12.07
C VAL A 673 -29.96 21.05 -11.72
N THR A 674 -29.13 20.01 -11.67
CA THR A 674 -29.58 18.66 -11.33
C THR A 674 -30.12 18.60 -9.91
N ALA A 675 -29.39 19.16 -8.93
CA ALA A 675 -29.81 19.18 -7.53
C ALA A 675 -31.15 19.93 -7.33
N LEU A 676 -31.34 21.07 -7.99
CA LEU A 676 -32.58 21.84 -7.93
C LEU A 676 -33.73 21.20 -8.72
N SER A 677 -33.44 20.46 -9.79
CA SER A 677 -34.48 19.72 -10.53
C SER A 677 -35.08 18.58 -9.71
N ASN A 678 -34.27 17.97 -8.84
CA ASN A 678 -34.71 16.90 -7.93
C ASN A 678 -35.60 17.41 -6.78
N LEU A 679 -35.69 18.73 -6.58
CA LEU A 679 -36.61 19.35 -5.62
C LEU A 679 -38.06 19.43 -6.10
N LYS A 680 -38.35 19.07 -7.36
CA LYS A 680 -39.72 19.07 -7.88
C LYS A 680 -40.56 18.10 -7.05
N THR A 681 -41.40 18.65 -6.18
CA THR A 681 -42.42 17.91 -5.45
C THR A 681 -43.59 17.65 -6.39
N ASP A 682 -44.13 16.43 -6.41
CA ASP A 682 -45.27 16.02 -7.25
C ASP A 682 -46.56 16.85 -7.02
N SER A 683 -46.57 17.76 -6.05
CA SER A 683 -47.72 18.53 -5.58
C SER A 683 -47.80 19.99 -6.07
N SER A 684 -46.73 20.58 -6.62
CA SER A 684 -46.69 21.99 -7.06
C SER A 684 -46.80 22.12 -8.59
N SER A 685 -47.61 23.06 -9.07
CA SER A 685 -47.69 23.32 -10.51
C SER A 685 -46.38 23.98 -11.01
N PRO A 686 -45.93 23.69 -12.25
CA PRO A 686 -44.69 24.26 -12.79
C PRO A 686 -44.75 25.80 -12.90
N GLU A 687 -45.95 26.38 -12.98
CA GLU A 687 -46.16 27.82 -12.99
C GLU A 687 -45.97 28.46 -11.61
N GLU A 688 -46.40 27.79 -10.54
CA GLU A 688 -46.20 28.25 -9.15
C GLU A 688 -44.72 28.22 -8.76
N GLU A 689 -43.99 27.17 -9.16
CA GLU A 689 -42.54 27.09 -8.92
C GLU A 689 -41.77 28.20 -9.65
N TYR A 690 -42.13 28.45 -10.91
CA TYR A 690 -41.56 29.55 -11.68
C TYR A 690 -41.90 30.92 -11.07
N LYS A 691 -43.14 31.11 -10.61
CA LYS A 691 -43.55 32.32 -9.90
C LYS A 691 -42.72 32.51 -8.63
N SER A 692 -42.53 31.45 -7.84
CA SER A 692 -41.68 31.46 -6.64
C SER A 692 -40.24 31.86 -6.97
N ALA A 693 -39.64 31.30 -8.02
CA ALA A 693 -38.28 31.67 -8.47
C ALA A 693 -38.17 33.16 -8.87
N CYS A 694 -39.18 33.71 -9.55
CA CYS A 694 -39.19 35.14 -9.89
C CYS A 694 -39.32 36.02 -8.63
N LEU A 695 -40.21 35.64 -7.71
CA LEU A 695 -40.44 36.41 -6.48
C LEU A 695 -39.25 36.31 -5.52
N LEU A 696 -38.45 35.24 -5.56
CA LEU A 696 -37.18 35.15 -4.83
C LEU A 696 -36.21 36.26 -5.25
N LEU A 697 -36.04 36.49 -6.55
CA LEU A 697 -35.21 37.59 -7.05
C LEU A 697 -35.72 38.95 -6.58
N VAL A 698 -37.04 39.16 -6.64
CA VAL A 698 -37.67 40.41 -6.14
C VAL A 698 -37.39 40.59 -4.65
N PHE A 699 -37.53 39.52 -3.85
CA PHE A 699 -37.31 39.56 -2.42
C PHE A 699 -35.85 39.90 -2.08
N VAL A 700 -34.89 39.28 -2.77
CA VAL A 700 -33.47 39.58 -2.57
C VAL A 700 -33.17 41.03 -2.93
N ALA A 701 -33.64 41.51 -4.09
CA ALA A 701 -33.38 42.87 -4.58
C ALA A 701 -33.87 43.96 -3.61
N VAL A 702 -35.10 43.84 -3.08
CA VAL A 702 -35.63 44.82 -2.12
C VAL A 702 -35.04 44.70 -0.72
N SER A 703 -34.38 43.59 -0.41
CA SER A 703 -33.74 43.38 0.89
C SER A 703 -32.33 43.96 0.95
N LEU A 704 -31.63 44.13 -0.17
CA LEU A 704 -30.25 44.65 -0.20
C LEU A 704 -30.03 45.96 0.59
N PRO A 705 -30.94 46.95 0.58
CA PRO A 705 -30.78 48.17 1.39
C PRO A 705 -30.67 47.93 2.90
N LEU A 706 -31.23 46.83 3.43
CA LEU A 706 -31.16 46.50 4.86
C LEU A 706 -29.71 46.30 5.32
N LEU A 707 -28.84 45.80 4.42
CA LEU A 707 -27.41 45.58 4.70
C LEU A 707 -26.66 46.87 5.04
N ALA A 708 -27.15 48.04 4.62
CA ALA A 708 -26.50 49.32 4.91
C ALA A 708 -26.54 49.70 6.40
N SER A 709 -27.44 49.08 7.17
CA SER A 709 -27.54 49.27 8.62
C SER A 709 -26.59 48.38 9.42
N ASP A 710 -26.11 47.27 8.84
CA ASP A 710 -25.21 46.32 9.50
C ASP A 710 -23.78 46.89 9.58
N PRO A 711 -23.18 47.03 10.78
CA PRO A 711 -21.81 47.53 10.94
C PRO A 711 -20.76 46.69 10.21
N PHE A 712 -20.99 45.39 9.99
CA PHE A 712 -20.04 44.49 9.32
C PHE A 712 -20.09 44.58 7.78
N SER A 713 -21.05 45.31 7.23
CA SER A 713 -21.19 45.55 5.78
C SER A 713 -20.29 46.67 5.24
N MET A 714 -19.15 46.93 5.88
CA MET A 714 -18.14 47.86 5.38
C MET A 714 -17.20 47.12 4.41
N TYR A 715 -16.99 47.69 3.23
CA TYR A 715 -16.05 47.14 2.26
C TYR A 715 -14.61 47.38 2.71
N SER A 716 -13.80 46.33 2.74
CA SER A 716 -12.37 46.37 3.06
C SER A 716 -11.55 46.14 1.80
N ILE A 717 -10.62 47.07 1.54
CA ILE A 717 -9.70 47.00 0.39
C ILE A 717 -8.63 45.92 0.59
N GLU A 718 -8.23 45.64 1.82
CA GLU A 718 -7.22 44.59 2.08
C GLU A 718 -7.77 43.20 1.77
N MET A 719 -9.05 42.99 2.06
CA MET A 719 -9.73 41.72 1.78
C MET A 719 -10.27 41.65 0.36
N ASP A 720 -10.46 42.81 -0.29
CA ASP A 720 -11.26 43.03 -1.49
C ASP A 720 -12.69 42.47 -1.34
N GLY A 721 -13.32 42.80 -0.22
CA GLY A 721 -14.61 42.21 0.16
C GLY A 721 -15.19 42.80 1.45
N TYR A 722 -16.15 42.09 2.05
CA TYR A 722 -16.88 42.52 3.26
C TYR A 722 -16.68 41.55 4.41
N SER A 723 -16.67 42.06 5.64
CA SER A 723 -16.44 41.25 6.85
C SER A 723 -17.58 40.29 7.24
N ASN A 724 -18.75 40.44 6.63
CA ASN A 724 -19.91 39.54 6.77
C ASN A 724 -20.19 38.72 5.49
N ASN A 725 -19.20 38.57 4.60
CA ASN A 725 -19.28 37.76 3.38
C ASN A 725 -20.36 38.17 2.36
N ILE A 726 -20.95 39.37 2.45
CA ILE A 726 -22.03 39.77 1.52
C ILE A 726 -21.57 39.91 0.06
N HIS A 727 -20.26 40.02 -0.22
CA HIS A 727 -19.74 39.93 -1.60
C HIS A 727 -20.07 38.58 -2.25
N CYS A 728 -20.18 37.50 -1.46
CA CYS A 728 -20.58 36.18 -1.94
C CYS A 728 -22.03 36.16 -2.48
N LEU A 729 -22.86 37.16 -2.13
CA LEU A 729 -24.21 37.29 -2.69
C LEU A 729 -24.17 37.43 -4.21
N ALA A 730 -23.14 38.06 -4.78
CA ALA A 730 -22.97 38.15 -6.22
C ALA A 730 -23.01 36.77 -6.87
N LYS A 731 -22.15 35.86 -6.41
CA LYS A 731 -22.09 34.49 -6.92
C LYS A 731 -23.38 33.70 -6.65
N ALA A 732 -24.00 33.88 -5.48
CA ALA A 732 -25.27 33.26 -5.13
C ALA A 732 -26.40 33.68 -6.08
N ILE A 733 -26.59 34.99 -6.28
CA ILE A 733 -27.67 35.55 -7.11
C ILE A 733 -27.53 35.06 -8.54
N ILE A 734 -26.32 35.12 -9.11
CA ILE A 734 -26.09 34.71 -10.51
C ILE A 734 -26.29 33.20 -10.69
N GLN A 735 -25.61 32.36 -9.91
CA GLN A 735 -25.63 30.91 -10.10
C GLN A 735 -27.00 30.29 -9.76
N VAL A 736 -27.65 30.72 -8.67
CA VAL A 736 -28.98 30.21 -8.31
C VAL A 736 -30.02 30.62 -9.36
N SER A 737 -29.95 31.85 -9.86
CA SER A 737 -30.86 32.31 -10.93
C SER A 737 -30.62 31.53 -12.22
N ALA A 738 -29.36 31.40 -12.64
CA ALA A 738 -28.99 30.62 -13.82
C ALA A 738 -29.53 29.19 -13.73
N ALA A 739 -29.38 28.54 -12.58
CA ALA A 739 -29.89 27.19 -12.38
C ALA A 739 -31.42 27.11 -12.36
N LEU A 740 -32.12 27.95 -11.58
CA LEU A 740 -33.59 27.95 -11.48
C LEU A 740 -34.24 28.23 -12.84
N PHE A 741 -33.81 29.27 -13.56
CA PHE A 741 -34.41 29.60 -14.86
C PHE A 741 -34.04 28.60 -15.96
N THR A 742 -32.91 27.90 -15.85
CA THR A 742 -32.59 26.76 -16.72
C THR A 742 -33.54 25.58 -16.45
N VAL A 743 -33.80 25.23 -15.19
CA VAL A 743 -34.76 24.17 -14.81
C VAL A 743 -36.17 24.46 -15.35
N HIS A 744 -36.58 25.74 -15.37
CA HIS A 744 -37.87 26.17 -15.90
C HIS A 744 -37.86 26.49 -17.41
N SER A 745 -36.74 26.31 -18.11
CA SER A 745 -36.58 26.60 -19.54
C SER A 745 -36.95 28.05 -19.93
N LYS A 746 -36.50 29.02 -19.14
CA LYS A 746 -36.73 30.46 -19.33
C LYS A 746 -35.42 31.21 -19.59
N ASN A 747 -35.52 32.41 -20.15
CA ASN A 747 -34.36 33.25 -20.44
C ASN A 747 -33.78 33.82 -19.13
N ILE A 748 -32.51 33.56 -18.83
CA ILE A 748 -31.84 33.99 -17.60
C ILE A 748 -31.60 35.51 -17.61
N GLU A 749 -31.14 36.06 -18.74
CA GLU A 749 -30.77 37.46 -18.92
C GLU A 749 -31.96 38.40 -18.63
N THR A 750 -33.17 38.04 -19.06
CA THR A 750 -34.36 38.87 -18.82
C THR A 750 -34.69 39.02 -17.34
N HIS A 751 -34.53 37.94 -16.56
CA HIS A 751 -34.83 37.94 -15.13
C HIS A 751 -33.74 38.64 -14.32
N LEU A 752 -32.47 38.47 -14.71
CA LEU A 752 -31.36 39.19 -14.09
C LEU A 752 -31.42 40.71 -14.39
N LYS A 753 -31.87 41.12 -15.58
CA LYS A 753 -32.15 42.54 -15.89
C LYS A 753 -33.25 43.11 -15.02
N GLU A 754 -34.34 42.37 -14.81
CA GLU A 754 -35.43 42.77 -13.91
C GLU A 754 -34.92 42.91 -12.46
N PHE A 755 -34.13 41.94 -11.98
CA PHE A 755 -33.46 42.00 -10.69
C PHE A 755 -32.57 43.24 -10.57
N LEU A 756 -31.73 43.50 -11.58
CA LEU A 756 -30.79 44.62 -11.58
C LEU A 756 -31.53 45.96 -11.51
N LEU A 757 -32.61 46.12 -12.28
CA LEU A 757 -33.46 47.31 -12.24
C LEU A 757 -34.08 47.52 -10.85
N LEU A 758 -34.64 46.46 -10.27
CA LEU A 758 -35.29 46.55 -8.97
C LEU A 758 -34.30 46.87 -7.85
N ALA A 759 -33.15 46.19 -7.83
CA ALA A 759 -32.06 46.42 -6.88
C ALA A 759 -31.50 47.85 -7.00
N SER A 760 -31.34 48.35 -8.23
CA SER A 760 -30.89 49.73 -8.48
C SER A 760 -31.87 50.75 -7.94
N VAL A 761 -33.18 50.58 -8.18
CA VAL A 761 -34.22 51.46 -7.65
C VAL A 761 -34.22 51.46 -6.13
N SER A 762 -34.13 50.29 -5.50
CA SER A 762 -34.09 50.16 -4.03
C SER A 762 -32.85 50.83 -3.41
N LEU A 763 -31.67 50.71 -4.02
CA LEU A 763 -30.44 51.35 -3.54
C LEU A 763 -30.41 52.87 -3.81
N LEU A 764 -31.00 53.33 -4.91
CA LEU A 764 -31.15 54.77 -5.18
C LEU A 764 -32.13 55.44 -4.20
N GLN A 765 -33.19 54.74 -3.79
CA GLN A 765 -34.11 55.19 -2.75
C GLN A 765 -33.42 55.30 -1.38
N LEU A 766 -32.60 54.31 -1.01
CA LEU A 766 -31.72 54.41 0.17
C LEU A 766 -30.82 55.66 0.08
N GLY A 767 -30.53 56.11 -1.14
CA GLY A 767 -29.73 57.29 -1.35
C GLY A 767 -30.38 58.63 -1.03
N GLN A 768 -31.69 58.65 -0.87
CA GLN A 768 -32.50 59.79 -0.45
C GLN A 768 -32.82 59.74 1.06
N GLU A 769 -32.47 58.64 1.73
CA GLU A 769 -32.71 58.43 3.16
C GLU A 769 -31.87 59.41 4.00
N THR A 770 -32.52 60.14 4.91
CA THR A 770 -31.86 61.13 5.78
C THR A 770 -31.38 60.54 7.10
N ASP A 771 -31.85 59.34 7.45
CA ASP A 771 -31.45 58.64 8.67
C ASP A 771 -30.03 58.08 8.53
N LYS A 772 -29.10 58.65 9.32
CA LYS A 772 -27.68 58.28 9.34
C LYS A 772 -27.44 56.85 9.85
N LEU A 773 -28.35 56.28 10.63
CA LEU A 773 -28.23 54.90 11.12
C LEU A 773 -28.57 53.89 10.02
N ARG A 774 -29.61 54.18 9.22
CA ARG A 774 -30.04 53.32 8.11
C ARG A 774 -29.15 53.46 6.87
N SER A 775 -28.48 54.59 6.70
CA SER A 775 -27.60 54.88 5.55
C SER A 775 -26.10 54.76 5.86
N LYS A 776 -25.72 54.21 7.01
CA LYS A 776 -24.33 54.21 7.52
C LYS A 776 -23.31 53.64 6.54
N ASN A 777 -23.59 52.46 5.97
CA ASN A 777 -22.69 51.76 5.04
C ASN A 777 -23.19 51.81 3.57
N ARG A 778 -23.99 52.82 3.20
CA ARG A 778 -24.61 52.94 1.87
C ARG A 778 -23.62 52.84 0.71
N GLU A 779 -22.48 53.53 0.81
CA GLU A 779 -21.46 53.54 -0.23
C GLU A 779 -20.88 52.13 -0.43
N SER A 780 -20.59 51.42 0.67
CA SER A 780 -20.12 50.03 0.62
C SER A 780 -21.15 49.10 -0.03
N ILE A 781 -22.44 49.22 0.28
CA ILE A 781 -23.48 48.37 -0.35
C ILE A 781 -23.66 48.69 -1.84
N SER A 782 -23.45 49.94 -2.25
CA SER A 782 -23.51 50.30 -3.67
C SER A 782 -22.48 49.53 -4.51
N LEU A 783 -21.31 49.22 -3.94
CA LEU A 783 -20.27 48.41 -4.59
C LEU A 783 -20.72 46.97 -4.89
N LEU A 784 -21.68 46.43 -4.13
CA LEU A 784 -22.20 45.08 -4.37
C LEU A 784 -22.85 44.96 -5.77
N MET A 785 -23.44 46.06 -6.27
CA MET A 785 -23.99 46.09 -7.63
C MET A 785 -22.93 45.89 -8.70
N HIS A 786 -21.73 46.46 -8.48
CA HIS A 786 -20.59 46.23 -9.37
C HIS A 786 -20.17 44.76 -9.34
N LEU A 787 -20.02 44.19 -8.15
CA LEU A 787 -19.63 42.78 -7.97
C LEU A 787 -20.63 41.80 -8.60
N ILE A 788 -21.95 42.07 -8.48
CA ILE A 788 -22.99 41.25 -9.12
C ILE A 788 -22.85 41.23 -10.64
N VAL A 789 -22.54 42.39 -11.25
CA VAL A 789 -22.40 42.52 -12.70
C VAL A 789 -21.08 41.90 -13.17
N GLU A 790 -19.99 42.08 -12.42
CA GLU A 790 -18.68 41.50 -12.74
C GLU A 790 -18.68 39.96 -12.66
N GLU A 791 -19.41 39.38 -11.71
CA GLU A 791 -19.55 37.93 -11.56
C GLU A 791 -20.48 37.30 -12.62
N SER A 792 -21.29 38.09 -13.33
CA SER A 792 -22.28 37.59 -14.29
C SER A 792 -21.76 37.59 -15.72
N SER A 793 -21.91 36.47 -16.43
CA SER A 793 -21.77 36.44 -17.89
C SER A 793 -23.02 36.93 -18.64
N PHE A 794 -24.12 37.19 -17.93
CA PHE A 794 -25.40 37.62 -18.51
C PHE A 794 -25.66 39.14 -18.38
N LEU A 795 -25.01 39.80 -17.42
CA LEU A 795 -25.15 41.23 -17.18
C LEU A 795 -23.90 41.96 -17.68
N THR A 796 -24.08 43.13 -18.28
CA THR A 796 -22.96 43.97 -18.70
C THR A 796 -22.94 45.30 -17.95
N VAL A 797 -21.76 45.92 -17.88
CA VAL A 797 -21.61 47.25 -17.27
C VAL A 797 -22.47 48.31 -17.99
N ASP A 798 -22.69 48.15 -19.31
CA ASP A 798 -23.60 49.02 -20.07
C ASP A 798 -25.04 48.92 -19.56
N MET A 799 -25.50 47.72 -19.22
CA MET A 799 -26.84 47.53 -18.63
C MET A 799 -26.93 48.17 -17.25
N LEU A 800 -25.87 48.06 -16.45
CA LEU A 800 -25.80 48.72 -15.13
C LEU A 800 -25.87 50.25 -15.26
N GLU A 801 -25.14 50.85 -16.19
CA GLU A 801 -25.11 52.31 -16.38
C GLU A 801 -26.51 52.88 -16.68
N THR A 802 -27.38 52.11 -17.35
CA THR A 802 -28.76 52.56 -17.65
C THR A 802 -29.66 52.70 -16.43
N CYS A 803 -29.40 51.94 -15.35
CA CYS A 803 -30.25 51.90 -14.17
C CYS A 803 -29.54 52.39 -12.89
N PHE A 804 -28.21 52.38 -12.86
CA PHE A 804 -27.38 52.83 -11.74
C PHE A 804 -26.10 53.51 -12.26
N PRO A 805 -25.98 54.86 -12.18
CA PRO A 805 -24.84 55.58 -12.75
C PRO A 805 -23.51 55.18 -12.10
N TYR A 806 -22.51 54.82 -12.92
CA TYR A 806 -21.19 54.38 -12.46
C TYR A 806 -20.44 55.45 -11.66
N VAL A 807 -20.79 56.72 -11.83
CA VAL A 807 -20.25 57.83 -11.01
C VAL A 807 -20.51 57.60 -9.52
N LEU A 808 -21.64 57.00 -9.14
CA LEU A 808 -21.95 56.65 -7.76
C LEU A 808 -20.99 55.57 -7.24
N LEU A 809 -20.71 54.55 -8.05
CA LEU A 809 -19.78 53.46 -7.73
C LEU A 809 -18.34 53.99 -7.60
N ARG A 810 -17.91 54.85 -8.53
CA ARG A 810 -16.59 55.48 -8.49
C ARG A 810 -16.39 56.31 -7.22
N ASN A 811 -17.42 57.06 -6.82
CA ASN A 811 -17.36 57.85 -5.59
C ASN A 811 -17.37 56.95 -4.36
N ALA A 812 -18.15 55.86 -4.36
CA ALA A 812 -18.15 54.87 -3.29
C ALA A 812 -16.77 54.21 -3.12
N TYR A 813 -16.12 53.76 -4.20
CA TYR A 813 -14.75 53.22 -4.15
C TYR A 813 -13.77 54.26 -3.59
N ARG A 814 -13.89 55.53 -4.00
CA ARG A 814 -13.04 56.61 -3.50
C ARG A 814 -13.22 56.83 -1.99
N GLU A 815 -14.44 56.83 -1.47
CA GLU A 815 -14.70 57.05 -0.04
C GLU A 815 -14.23 55.86 0.80
N VAL A 816 -14.46 54.63 0.35
CA VAL A 816 -13.91 53.44 1.01
C VAL A 816 -12.37 53.48 1.04
N HIS A 817 -11.75 53.88 -0.07
CA HIS A 817 -10.29 54.02 -0.15
C HIS A 817 -9.75 55.16 0.71
N ARG A 818 -10.50 56.25 0.84
CA ARG A 818 -10.16 57.35 1.73
C ARG A 818 -10.27 56.92 3.19
N ALA A 819 -11.35 56.24 3.57
CA ALA A 819 -11.57 55.74 4.92
C ALA A 819 -10.45 54.77 5.34
N PHE A 820 -10.02 53.90 4.43
CA PHE A 820 -8.88 53.00 4.63
C PHE A 820 -7.55 53.73 4.84
N LEU A 821 -7.24 54.75 4.03
CA LEU A 821 -6.01 55.54 4.21
C LEU A 821 -6.00 56.27 5.56
N LEU A 822 -7.17 56.76 5.99
CA LEU A 822 -7.33 57.43 7.27
C LEU A 822 -7.18 56.48 8.46
N SER A 823 -7.61 55.21 8.35
CA SER A 823 -7.45 54.22 9.42
C SER A 823 -6.01 53.72 9.60
N LYS A 824 -5.14 53.87 8.58
CA LYS A 824 -3.70 53.55 8.66
C LYS A 824 -2.82 54.67 9.20
N LEU A 825 -3.35 55.88 9.38
CA LEU A 825 -2.60 56.95 10.04
C LEU A 825 -2.48 56.63 11.54
N PRO A 826 -1.28 56.77 12.14
CA PRO A 826 -1.13 56.56 13.57
C PRO A 826 -2.06 57.52 14.33
N ALA A 827 -2.83 56.99 15.28
CA ALA A 827 -3.63 57.81 16.18
C ALA A 827 -2.68 58.74 16.95
N HIS A 828 -2.79 60.05 16.69
CA HIS A 828 -2.01 61.09 17.35
C HIS A 828 -2.57 61.42 18.73
#